data_AF-A0A2U2Z0G5-F1
#
_entry.id   AF-A0A2U2Z0G5-F1
#
_cell.length_a   1.000
_cell.length_b   1.000
_cell.length_c   1.000
_cell.angle_alpha   90.00
_cell.angle_beta   90.00
_cell.angle_gamma   90.00
#
_symmetry.space_group_name_H-M   'P 1'
#
loop_
_entity.id
_entity.type
_entity.pdbx_description
1 polymer ?
#
loop_
_entity_poly.entity_id
_entity_poly.type
_entity_poly.pdbx_seq_one_letter_code
_entity_poly.pdbx_strand_id
1 'polypeptide(L)'
;MHDFPPPQPQPPQTATARPGPVRLAPLQGETNLSYLDRLADRYRLGVRDLIPALLQVGGGLFKGYRTDGEVYLNAEARARISAFSCVPEETLQRALPAWTSQEPLSPDGARPAGRFRFGSVVPAAGEDCRLCTAARTGRTKPARLYLQPHTRICPRHGRWMLGTHWIDGAPADTEQIDLTGLPEMVTARRRHLQLLRRRPDASEAFEVAHAVAVSWWAQQWPEEEQWPHRALQLAPPGTDPGWWRLLTRDAVTYPETVALTSVLTDEHTRQRLLADTCGHLPHTLTYAPGLVAELARATDRPWLSDRLASTSAGPLLVWVQQRVRAGTGSAVAGPGWTLHMAHRPRTIARELTAYRKAAHQDEKTTDGARLHLGLRHTSDQSFTTGLAHARAYAAVHGHLAAPIHSRFNGFALGRWLSNHRKSSAVPPEHVAELEALDPWWRPPWTVMWQRTYYEARDHARARGGLRPERGFPTTGFGLGEWLYHQCTGYDELHPAQQRLLSDIGLTPEAVRAARPRRKHMATHFERTLAGARAYARAHGTLVNATSDTVQDGFKLGQWLANQRSKDRAYQMRHGAPSSRALALSAIDPWWNPPWSLEWQRSWHQAHTHVQDGHVLDATAGFPDTSSALATWLTNQCAQYDTLQPDQQDLLAQIGLSADRACDAAARPAENEADFATGLGYARSYHSAYGTLAAAINTVHDGFELGRWLRRQRQHARTDADRGAPQSVAAQTLTAVDPWWCPPWSLAWQRSWQHIHQQVQTGHQLDATHEFRSFAPAERAWLRRQIRHYSDLHSGQQRLLADIGLTEESTRTRPLSPYAETALEHARSYTAAHGSLATPYCAVHDGFPLGPWLARQRLLAQNTNTPYALHHALTTLDPWWNPPWPYHWHRTYHQAREHHHTGQPTPPALQQWADIQRTRWDILHPQQHHLLTTIDIHPNP
;
A
#
# COMPACT_ATOMS: atom_id res chain seq x y z
N MET A 1 -51.09 -45.52 -38.80
CA MET A 1 -51.25 -45.69 -37.33
C MET A 1 -49.85 -45.92 -36.79
N HIS A 2 -49.22 -45.11 -35.94
CA HIS A 2 -49.72 -44.23 -34.88
C HIS A 2 -48.98 -42.88 -34.83
N ASP A 3 -49.70 -41.92 -34.25
CA ASP A 3 -49.45 -40.49 -34.11
C ASP A 3 -48.23 -40.10 -33.26
N PHE A 4 -47.54 -39.04 -33.69
CA PHE A 4 -46.89 -38.10 -32.78
C PHE A 4 -47.50 -36.70 -33.02
N PRO A 5 -47.80 -35.94 -31.94
CA PRO A 5 -48.54 -34.70 -32.05
C PRO A 5 -47.71 -33.63 -32.79
N PRO A 6 -48.35 -32.69 -33.51
CA PRO A 6 -47.63 -31.64 -34.20
C PRO A 6 -46.84 -30.78 -33.20
N PRO A 7 -45.62 -30.33 -33.56
CA PRO A 7 -44.85 -29.41 -32.74
C PRO A 7 -45.66 -28.13 -32.51
N GLN A 8 -45.74 -27.71 -31.24
CA GLN A 8 -46.35 -26.44 -30.86
C GLN A 8 -45.71 -25.30 -31.67
N PRO A 9 -46.52 -24.39 -32.25
CA PRO A 9 -45.98 -23.29 -33.03
C PRO A 9 -45.06 -22.43 -32.15
N GLN A 10 -43.85 -22.16 -32.66
CA GLN A 10 -42.94 -21.18 -32.09
C GLN A 10 -43.67 -19.83 -31.96
N PRO A 11 -43.58 -19.13 -30.82
CA PRO A 11 -44.19 -17.82 -30.68
C PRO A 11 -43.47 -16.83 -31.64
N PRO A 12 -44.21 -16.00 -32.38
CA PRO A 12 -43.65 -15.13 -33.41
C PRO A 12 -42.74 -14.05 -32.81
N GLN A 13 -41.59 -13.82 -33.44
CA GLN A 13 -40.75 -12.65 -33.19
C GLN A 13 -41.49 -11.38 -33.62
N THR A 14 -41.34 -10.32 -32.81
CA THR A 14 -41.88 -8.96 -33.00
C THR A 14 -43.39 -8.79 -32.98
N ALA A 15 -44.07 -9.33 -31.97
CA ALA A 15 -45.34 -8.74 -31.54
C ALA A 15 -45.04 -7.54 -30.63
N THR A 16 -45.41 -6.32 -31.03
CA THR A 16 -45.66 -5.22 -30.10
C THR A 16 -46.50 -5.78 -28.95
N ALA A 17 -46.00 -5.70 -27.72
CA ALA A 17 -46.70 -6.25 -26.56
C ALA A 17 -48.12 -5.70 -26.55
N ARG A 18 -49.13 -6.56 -26.76
CA ARG A 18 -50.52 -6.13 -26.79
C ARG A 18 -50.84 -5.46 -25.45
N PRO A 19 -51.47 -4.27 -25.46
CA PRO A 19 -51.82 -3.58 -24.22
C PRO A 19 -52.71 -4.49 -23.38
N GLY A 20 -52.34 -4.66 -22.12
CA GLY A 20 -53.14 -5.40 -21.18
C GLY A 20 -54.42 -4.65 -20.84
N PRO A 21 -55.53 -5.33 -20.51
CA PRO A 21 -56.79 -4.69 -20.16
C PRO A 21 -56.75 -3.90 -18.84
N VAL A 22 -55.69 -4.03 -18.04
CA VAL A 22 -55.59 -3.41 -16.72
C VAL A 22 -54.52 -2.33 -16.69
N ARG A 23 -54.95 -1.11 -16.40
CA ARG A 23 -54.05 0.00 -16.06
C ARG A 23 -53.70 -0.04 -14.56
N LEU A 24 -52.41 -0.11 -14.23
CA LEU A 24 -51.93 -0.06 -12.85
C LEU A 24 -51.09 1.19 -12.60
N ALA A 25 -51.57 2.11 -11.75
CA ALA A 25 -50.76 3.27 -11.36
C ALA A 25 -49.60 2.84 -10.44
N PRO A 26 -48.36 3.25 -10.73
CA PRO A 26 -47.22 3.04 -9.83
C PRO A 26 -47.33 3.94 -8.59
N LEU A 27 -46.72 3.54 -7.48
CA LEU A 27 -46.60 4.38 -6.29
C LEU A 27 -45.24 5.07 -6.24
N GLN A 28 -45.20 6.30 -5.71
CA GLN A 28 -43.96 7.06 -5.62
C GLN A 28 -42.95 6.38 -4.69
N GLY A 29 -41.75 6.06 -5.20
CA GLY A 29 -40.69 5.38 -4.48
C GLY A 29 -40.81 3.84 -4.48
N GLU A 30 -41.73 3.27 -5.27
CA GLU A 30 -41.97 1.83 -5.34
C GLU A 30 -40.83 1.07 -6.05
N THR A 31 -40.53 -0.15 -5.58
CA THR A 31 -39.55 -1.02 -6.22
C THR A 31 -40.09 -1.57 -7.53
N ASN A 32 -39.21 -1.87 -8.49
CA ASN A 32 -39.65 -2.46 -9.76
C ASN A 32 -40.34 -3.80 -9.49
N LEU A 33 -39.77 -4.63 -8.62
CA LEU A 33 -40.36 -5.91 -8.23
C LEU A 33 -41.78 -5.77 -7.66
N SER A 34 -42.03 -4.78 -6.78
CA SER A 34 -43.35 -4.55 -6.20
C SER A 34 -44.38 -4.15 -7.25
N TYR A 35 -44.02 -3.23 -8.13
CA TYR A 35 -44.89 -2.80 -9.21
C TYR A 35 -45.28 -3.98 -10.10
N LEU A 36 -44.31 -4.82 -10.48
CA LEU A 36 -44.52 -6.00 -11.31
C LEU A 36 -45.36 -7.08 -10.59
N ASP A 37 -45.15 -7.26 -9.30
CA ASP A 37 -45.92 -8.23 -8.50
C ASP A 37 -47.38 -7.78 -8.31
N ARG A 38 -47.61 -6.48 -8.10
CA ARG A 38 -48.96 -5.89 -8.09
C ARG A 38 -49.61 -5.93 -9.47
N LEU A 39 -48.84 -5.81 -10.55
CA LEU A 39 -49.34 -5.98 -11.91
C LEU A 39 -49.78 -7.42 -12.14
N ALA A 40 -48.95 -8.40 -11.77
CA ALA A 40 -49.29 -9.82 -11.89
C ALA A 40 -50.55 -10.21 -11.10
N ASP A 41 -50.70 -9.64 -9.90
CA ASP A 41 -51.89 -9.83 -9.07
C ASP A 41 -53.19 -9.42 -9.77
N ARG A 42 -53.16 -8.35 -10.58
CA ARG A 42 -54.33 -7.91 -11.36
C ARG A 42 -54.81 -8.94 -12.37
N TYR A 43 -53.93 -9.85 -12.77
CA TYR A 43 -54.21 -10.98 -13.66
C TYR A 43 -54.39 -12.30 -12.89
N ARG A 44 -54.38 -12.26 -11.55
CA ARG A 44 -54.39 -13.46 -10.68
C ARG A 44 -53.22 -14.42 -10.97
N LEU A 45 -52.08 -13.87 -11.36
CA LEU A 45 -50.84 -14.61 -11.65
C LEU A 45 -49.76 -14.21 -10.65
N GLY A 46 -48.76 -15.08 -10.45
CA GLY A 46 -47.55 -14.73 -9.74
C GLY A 46 -46.61 -13.90 -10.61
N VAL A 47 -45.79 -13.03 -9.99
CA VAL A 47 -44.75 -12.27 -10.71
C VAL A 47 -43.79 -13.18 -11.49
N ARG A 48 -43.57 -14.39 -10.98
CA ARG A 48 -42.72 -15.42 -11.59
C ARG A 48 -43.36 -16.09 -12.81
N ASP A 49 -44.65 -15.91 -13.02
CA ASP A 49 -45.39 -16.50 -14.14
C ASP A 49 -45.64 -15.44 -15.21
N LEU A 50 -46.18 -14.28 -14.82
CA LEU A 50 -46.53 -13.21 -15.76
C LEU A 50 -45.29 -12.59 -16.41
N ILE A 51 -44.28 -12.22 -15.61
CA ILE A 51 -43.17 -11.40 -16.11
C ILE A 51 -42.26 -12.18 -17.06
N PRO A 52 -41.86 -13.43 -16.78
CA PRO A 52 -41.07 -14.20 -17.74
C PRO A 52 -41.83 -14.44 -19.05
N ALA A 53 -43.14 -14.71 -18.98
CA ALA A 53 -44.00 -14.84 -20.16
C ALA A 53 -44.10 -13.53 -20.97
N LEU A 54 -44.31 -12.39 -20.30
CA LEU A 54 -44.38 -11.07 -20.92
C LEU A 54 -43.06 -10.67 -21.60
N LEU A 55 -41.94 -10.99 -20.97
CA LEU A 55 -40.61 -10.68 -21.47
C LEU A 55 -40.07 -11.73 -22.44
N GLN A 56 -40.79 -12.84 -22.65
CA GLN A 56 -40.36 -13.98 -23.45
C GLN A 56 -38.99 -14.52 -23.00
N VAL A 57 -38.79 -14.58 -21.69
CA VAL A 57 -37.58 -15.15 -21.07
C VAL A 57 -37.92 -16.40 -20.30
N GLY A 58 -37.02 -17.38 -20.28
CA GLY A 58 -37.20 -18.60 -19.48
C GLY A 58 -37.28 -18.31 -17.98
N GLY A 59 -37.67 -19.32 -17.19
CA GLY A 59 -37.89 -19.20 -15.73
C GLY A 59 -36.68 -18.81 -14.87
N GLY A 60 -35.50 -18.60 -15.48
CA GLY A 60 -34.27 -18.19 -14.80
C GLY A 60 -34.24 -16.75 -14.30
N LEU A 61 -35.13 -15.86 -14.76
CA LEU A 61 -35.17 -14.44 -14.36
C LEU A 61 -35.23 -14.26 -12.83
N PHE A 62 -36.00 -15.12 -12.15
CA PHE A 62 -36.22 -15.10 -10.69
C PHE A 62 -35.53 -16.26 -9.97
N LYS A 63 -34.39 -16.76 -10.48
CA LYS A 63 -33.62 -17.79 -9.79
C LYS A 63 -33.19 -17.28 -8.39
N GLY A 64 -33.54 -18.02 -7.34
CA GLY A 64 -33.32 -17.59 -5.96
C GLY A 64 -34.26 -16.48 -5.49
N TYR A 65 -35.48 -16.42 -6.04
CA TYR A 65 -36.52 -15.45 -5.70
C TYR A 65 -36.67 -15.22 -4.19
N ARG A 66 -36.65 -13.94 -3.80
CA ARG A 66 -36.90 -13.46 -2.44
C ARG A 66 -37.69 -12.16 -2.52
N THR A 67 -38.55 -11.90 -1.55
CA THR A 67 -39.34 -10.65 -1.55
C THR A 67 -38.48 -9.43 -1.25
N ASP A 68 -37.31 -9.60 -0.62
CA ASP A 68 -36.31 -8.55 -0.38
C ASP A 68 -35.42 -8.23 -1.61
N GLY A 69 -35.71 -8.83 -2.76
CA GLY A 69 -34.98 -8.57 -4.00
C GLY A 69 -35.51 -7.40 -4.83
N GLU A 70 -34.80 -7.12 -5.90
CA GLU A 70 -35.14 -6.12 -6.91
C GLU A 70 -34.87 -6.65 -8.32
N VAL A 71 -35.65 -6.17 -9.29
CA VAL A 71 -35.52 -6.51 -10.71
C VAL A 71 -34.99 -5.30 -11.48
N TYR A 72 -33.89 -5.49 -12.18
CA TYR A 72 -33.33 -4.50 -13.11
C TYR A 72 -33.66 -4.91 -14.54
N LEU A 73 -34.23 -3.98 -15.32
CA LEU A 73 -34.79 -4.24 -16.65
C LEU A 73 -34.01 -3.49 -17.73
N ASN A 74 -33.79 -4.14 -18.87
CA ASN A 74 -33.24 -3.47 -20.05
C ASN A 74 -34.31 -2.58 -20.73
N ALA A 75 -33.91 -1.76 -21.70
CA ALA A 75 -34.82 -0.80 -22.35
C ALA A 75 -36.01 -1.48 -23.06
N GLU A 76 -35.77 -2.62 -23.72
CA GLU A 76 -36.82 -3.35 -24.43
C GLU A 76 -37.85 -3.95 -23.47
N ALA A 77 -37.40 -4.54 -22.36
CA ALA A 77 -38.27 -5.08 -21.33
C ALA A 77 -39.13 -3.99 -20.68
N ARG A 78 -38.57 -2.81 -20.42
CA ARG A 78 -39.31 -1.65 -19.91
C ARG A 78 -40.38 -1.18 -20.88
N ALA A 79 -40.06 -1.09 -22.17
CA ALA A 79 -41.04 -0.74 -23.20
C ALA A 79 -42.20 -1.74 -23.26
N ARG A 80 -41.90 -3.05 -23.20
CA ARG A 80 -42.94 -4.10 -23.16
C ARG A 80 -43.83 -4.02 -21.92
N ILE A 81 -43.23 -3.79 -20.75
CA ILE A 81 -43.99 -3.63 -19.49
C ILE A 81 -44.82 -2.34 -19.50
N SER A 82 -44.27 -1.23 -20.01
CA SER A 82 -45.00 0.04 -20.17
C SER A 82 -46.22 -0.13 -21.09
N ALA A 83 -46.04 -0.78 -22.24
CA ALA A 83 -47.12 -1.08 -23.17
C ALA A 83 -48.18 -2.00 -22.55
N PHE A 84 -47.76 -3.08 -21.90
CA PHE A 84 -48.68 -4.05 -21.27
C PHE A 84 -49.46 -3.44 -20.10
N SER A 85 -48.83 -2.60 -19.27
CA SER A 85 -49.48 -1.96 -18.12
C SER A 85 -50.31 -0.72 -18.47
N CYS A 86 -50.33 -0.29 -19.73
CA CYS A 86 -50.99 0.94 -20.19
C CYS A 86 -50.54 2.19 -19.40
N VAL A 87 -49.26 2.24 -19.01
CA VAL A 87 -48.65 3.39 -18.31
C VAL A 87 -47.41 3.85 -19.07
N PRO A 88 -47.32 5.13 -19.50
CA PRO A 88 -46.16 5.64 -20.20
C PRO A 88 -44.86 5.46 -19.41
N GLU A 89 -43.76 5.15 -20.10
CA GLU A 89 -42.45 4.90 -19.46
C GLU A 89 -41.99 6.08 -18.60
N GLU A 90 -42.26 7.32 -19.02
CA GLU A 90 -41.96 8.55 -18.27
C GLU A 90 -42.65 8.60 -16.90
N THR A 91 -43.84 8.02 -16.78
CA THR A 91 -44.58 7.95 -15.51
C THR A 91 -43.97 6.91 -14.60
N LEU A 92 -43.57 5.75 -15.17
CA LEU A 92 -42.87 4.70 -14.43
C LEU A 92 -41.50 5.19 -13.96
N GLN A 93 -40.74 5.88 -14.81
CA GLN A 93 -39.44 6.47 -14.47
C GLN A 93 -39.53 7.48 -13.31
N ARG A 94 -40.59 8.30 -13.27
CA ARG A 94 -40.78 9.27 -12.19
C ARG A 94 -41.17 8.62 -10.87
N ALA A 95 -41.92 7.51 -10.92
CA ALA A 95 -42.44 6.85 -9.74
C ALA A 95 -41.50 5.78 -9.16
N LEU A 96 -40.81 5.02 -10.03
CA LEU A 96 -40.00 3.85 -9.69
C LEU A 96 -38.50 4.21 -9.75
N PRO A 97 -37.80 4.36 -8.61
CA PRO A 97 -36.43 4.88 -8.60
C PRO A 97 -35.41 4.05 -9.39
N ALA A 98 -35.60 2.73 -9.41
CA ALA A 98 -34.71 1.80 -10.10
C ALA A 98 -35.11 1.51 -11.56
N TRP A 99 -36.13 2.20 -12.10
CA TRP A 99 -36.67 1.90 -13.42
C TRP A 99 -35.61 2.01 -14.52
N THR A 100 -34.85 3.10 -14.53
CA THR A 100 -33.79 3.33 -15.51
C THR A 100 -32.41 2.92 -15.02
N SER A 101 -32.28 2.45 -13.77
CA SER A 101 -31.02 1.98 -13.22
C SER A 101 -30.55 0.73 -13.97
N GLN A 102 -29.50 0.90 -14.77
CA GLN A 102 -28.85 -0.21 -15.44
C GLN A 102 -27.83 -0.83 -14.49
N GLU A 103 -27.88 -2.15 -14.33
CA GLU A 103 -26.78 -2.87 -13.71
C GLU A 103 -25.54 -2.77 -14.61
N PRO A 104 -24.30 -2.70 -14.07
CA PRO A 104 -23.09 -2.90 -14.85
C PRO A 104 -23.22 -4.17 -15.71
N LEU A 105 -22.86 -4.01 -16.98
CA LEU A 105 -22.98 -5.03 -18.04
C LEU A 105 -22.62 -6.42 -17.51
N SER A 106 -23.45 -7.42 -17.84
CA SER A 106 -23.06 -8.81 -17.68
C SER A 106 -21.68 -9.00 -18.35
N PRO A 107 -20.73 -9.76 -17.77
CA PRO A 107 -19.44 -10.06 -18.42
C PRO A 107 -19.60 -10.68 -19.82
N ASP A 108 -20.83 -11.09 -20.12
CA ASP A 108 -21.30 -11.77 -21.30
C ASP A 108 -21.83 -10.85 -22.41
N GLY A 109 -22.01 -9.56 -22.15
CA GLY A 109 -22.52 -8.51 -23.05
C GLY A 109 -23.86 -8.75 -23.74
N ALA A 110 -24.46 -9.94 -23.65
CA ALA A 110 -25.88 -10.13 -23.82
C ALA A 110 -26.60 -9.32 -22.73
N ARG A 111 -27.54 -8.45 -23.14
CA ARG A 111 -28.41 -7.73 -22.21
C ARG A 111 -29.65 -8.61 -21.95
N PRO A 112 -29.69 -9.43 -20.89
CA PRO A 112 -30.91 -10.15 -20.56
C PRO A 112 -32.07 -9.15 -20.39
N ALA A 113 -33.30 -9.58 -20.68
CA ALA A 113 -34.49 -8.73 -20.54
C ALA A 113 -34.60 -8.12 -19.13
N GLY A 114 -34.20 -8.90 -18.11
CA GLY A 114 -33.98 -8.38 -16.77
C GLY A 114 -33.09 -9.28 -15.94
N ARG A 115 -32.72 -8.81 -14.74
CA ARG A 115 -31.96 -9.55 -13.74
C ARG A 115 -32.51 -9.30 -12.34
N PHE A 116 -32.72 -10.39 -11.62
CA PHE A 116 -33.13 -10.35 -10.22
C PHE A 116 -31.90 -10.35 -9.30
N ARG A 117 -31.86 -9.44 -8.33
CA ARG A 117 -30.84 -9.33 -7.29
C ARG A 117 -31.51 -9.32 -5.93
N PHE A 118 -30.79 -9.76 -4.89
CA PHE A 118 -31.28 -9.77 -3.51
C PHE A 118 -30.10 -9.67 -2.53
N GLY A 119 -30.42 -9.42 -1.26
CA GLY A 119 -29.40 -9.26 -0.21
C GLY A 119 -28.75 -7.88 -0.22
N SER A 120 -27.48 -7.80 0.20
CA SER A 120 -26.81 -6.52 0.49
C SER A 120 -26.54 -5.62 -0.73
N VAL A 121 -26.79 -6.12 -1.95
CA VAL A 121 -26.64 -5.34 -3.19
C VAL A 121 -27.90 -4.55 -3.56
N VAL A 122 -29.05 -4.86 -2.93
CA VAL A 122 -30.32 -4.17 -3.15
C VAL A 122 -30.48 -3.09 -2.07
N PRO A 123 -30.82 -1.83 -2.44
CA PRO A 123 -31.09 -0.79 -1.44
C PRO A 123 -32.23 -1.21 -0.50
N ALA A 124 -32.20 -0.73 0.75
CA ALA A 124 -33.19 -1.10 1.75
C ALA A 124 -34.62 -0.79 1.28
N ALA A 125 -35.47 -1.81 1.24
CA ALA A 125 -36.86 -1.71 0.84
C ALA A 125 -37.75 -2.53 1.78
N GLY A 126 -39.03 -2.19 1.82
CA GLY A 126 -40.04 -2.86 2.64
C GLY A 126 -41.45 -2.42 2.31
N GLU A 127 -42.42 -3.06 2.94
CA GLU A 127 -43.83 -2.71 2.73
C GLU A 127 -44.13 -1.25 3.12
N ASP A 128 -44.79 -0.51 2.23
CA ASP A 128 -45.44 0.77 2.54
C ASP A 128 -46.57 0.54 3.54
N CYS A 129 -46.97 1.60 4.24
CA CYS A 129 -48.10 1.57 5.15
C CYS A 129 -49.33 0.92 4.48
N ARG A 130 -49.73 -0.26 4.99
CA ARG A 130 -50.77 -1.09 4.35
C ARG A 130 -52.09 -0.33 4.20
N LEU A 131 -52.42 0.52 5.17
CA LEU A 131 -53.61 1.37 5.15
C LEU A 131 -53.53 2.46 4.07
N CYS A 132 -52.36 3.09 3.86
CA CYS A 132 -52.16 4.03 2.77
C CYS A 132 -52.24 3.34 1.41
N THR A 133 -51.59 2.18 1.27
CA THR A 133 -51.61 1.41 0.01
C THR A 133 -53.03 0.96 -0.32
N ALA A 134 -53.77 0.42 0.65
CA ALA A 134 -55.16 0.02 0.45
C ALA A 134 -56.04 1.20 0.05
N ALA A 135 -55.91 2.35 0.73
CA ALA A 135 -56.65 3.55 0.38
C ALA A 135 -56.32 4.08 -1.03
N ARG A 136 -55.05 3.98 -1.47
CA ARG A 136 -54.62 4.47 -2.80
C ARG A 136 -54.94 3.51 -3.94
N THR A 137 -54.94 2.20 -3.68
CA THR A 137 -55.02 1.18 -4.72
C THR A 137 -56.35 0.44 -4.76
N GLY A 138 -57.16 0.58 -3.71
CA GLY A 138 -58.43 -0.14 -3.52
C GLY A 138 -58.25 -1.65 -3.29
N ARG A 139 -57.04 -2.10 -2.93
CA ARG A 139 -56.69 -3.53 -2.78
C ARG A 139 -55.81 -3.74 -1.56
N THR A 140 -55.83 -4.95 -1.01
CA THR A 140 -55.06 -5.32 0.19
C THR A 140 -53.62 -5.74 -0.11
N LYS A 141 -53.25 -5.98 -1.38
CA LYS A 141 -51.89 -6.35 -1.75
C LYS A 141 -50.92 -5.21 -1.40
N PRO A 142 -49.90 -5.46 -0.57
CA PRO A 142 -48.96 -4.43 -0.16
C PRO A 142 -48.11 -3.97 -1.35
N ALA A 143 -47.60 -2.75 -1.24
CA ALA A 143 -46.57 -2.24 -2.14
C ALA A 143 -45.27 -2.12 -1.35
N ARG A 144 -44.13 -2.36 -1.99
CA ARG A 144 -42.81 -2.23 -1.37
C ARG A 144 -42.12 -0.99 -1.92
N LEU A 145 -41.69 -0.10 -1.02
CA LEU A 145 -40.99 1.12 -1.37
C LEU A 145 -39.54 1.05 -0.91
N TYR A 146 -38.69 1.82 -1.55
CA TYR A 146 -37.36 2.12 -1.01
C TYR A 146 -37.52 2.90 0.30
N LEU A 147 -36.98 2.33 1.38
CA LEU A 147 -37.10 2.88 2.72
C LEU A 147 -35.85 3.67 3.08
N GLN A 148 -35.99 4.99 3.08
CA GLN A 148 -35.07 5.91 3.72
C GLN A 148 -35.46 6.07 5.20
N PRO A 149 -34.53 6.45 6.09
CA PRO A 149 -34.83 6.51 7.52
C PRO A 149 -36.05 7.39 7.87
N HIS A 150 -36.29 8.48 7.15
CA HIS A 150 -37.47 9.35 7.34
C HIS A 150 -38.75 8.86 6.66
N THR A 151 -38.65 7.96 5.66
CA THR A 151 -39.82 7.38 5.00
C THR A 151 -40.35 6.15 5.73
N ARG A 152 -39.60 5.59 6.70
CA ARG A 152 -40.04 4.47 7.56
C ARG A 152 -41.20 4.79 8.49
N ILE A 153 -41.55 6.05 8.69
CA ILE A 153 -42.69 6.44 9.55
C ILE A 153 -43.82 6.96 8.67
N CYS A 154 -45.00 6.34 8.80
CA CYS A 154 -46.25 6.86 8.28
C CYS A 154 -46.90 7.79 9.31
N PRO A 155 -46.89 9.13 9.14
CA PRO A 155 -47.47 10.04 10.10
C PRO A 155 -49.01 9.98 10.13
N ARG A 156 -49.64 9.51 9.05
CA ARG A 156 -51.11 9.46 8.94
C ARG A 156 -51.71 8.34 9.77
N HIS A 157 -51.04 7.19 9.81
CA HIS A 157 -51.56 5.99 10.47
C HIS A 157 -50.73 5.55 11.67
N GLY A 158 -49.68 6.32 12.03
CA GLY A 158 -48.80 6.00 13.15
C GLY A 158 -48.15 4.63 13.00
N ARG A 159 -47.54 4.34 11.85
CA ARG A 159 -46.89 3.04 11.60
C ARG A 159 -45.41 3.21 11.29
N TRP A 160 -44.59 2.31 11.83
CA TRP A 160 -43.19 2.13 11.42
C TRP A 160 -43.07 0.97 10.45
N MET A 161 -42.41 1.18 9.31
CA MET A 161 -42.11 0.16 8.31
C MET A 161 -40.72 -0.44 8.61
N LEU A 162 -40.70 -1.70 9.04
CA LEU A 162 -39.47 -2.38 9.48
C LEU A 162 -38.48 -2.61 8.33
N GLY A 163 -39.00 -2.76 7.10
CA GLY A 163 -38.21 -3.33 6.02
C GLY A 163 -38.23 -4.85 6.10
N THR A 164 -37.83 -5.51 5.01
CA THR A 164 -37.83 -6.97 5.01
C THR A 164 -36.52 -7.51 5.55
N HIS A 165 -36.65 -8.32 6.60
CA HIS A 165 -35.54 -9.00 7.24
C HIS A 165 -35.63 -10.48 6.95
N TRP A 166 -34.73 -11.00 6.12
CA TRP A 166 -34.71 -12.41 5.75
C TRP A 166 -33.83 -13.22 6.70
N ILE A 167 -34.40 -14.22 7.36
CA ILE A 167 -33.79 -14.98 8.45
C ILE A 167 -34.01 -16.47 8.16
N ASP A 168 -32.93 -17.24 8.05
CA ASP A 168 -32.96 -18.70 7.82
C ASP A 168 -33.82 -19.17 6.64
N GLY A 169 -33.89 -18.36 5.58
CA GLY A 169 -34.62 -18.73 4.36
C GLY A 169 -36.04 -18.19 4.26
N ALA A 170 -36.56 -17.47 5.26
CA ALA A 170 -37.87 -16.82 5.22
C ALA A 170 -37.81 -15.34 5.67
N PRO A 171 -38.75 -14.48 5.24
CA PRO A 171 -38.90 -13.14 5.82
C PRO A 171 -39.38 -13.23 7.27
N ALA A 172 -39.00 -12.25 8.10
CA ALA A 172 -39.54 -12.12 9.45
C ALA A 172 -41.05 -11.82 9.41
N ASP A 173 -41.82 -12.41 10.32
CA ASP A 173 -43.30 -12.35 10.30
C ASP A 173 -43.88 -10.95 10.55
N THR A 174 -43.07 -9.99 10.98
CA THR A 174 -43.49 -8.61 11.28
C THR A 174 -42.91 -7.62 10.27
N GLU A 175 -43.79 -6.98 9.49
CA GLU A 175 -43.42 -5.98 8.48
C GLU A 175 -43.72 -4.53 8.94
N GLN A 176 -44.66 -4.32 9.88
CA GLN A 176 -45.07 -3.00 10.39
C GLN A 176 -45.32 -2.99 11.90
N ILE A 177 -44.92 -1.91 12.57
CA ILE A 177 -45.10 -1.69 14.01
C ILE A 177 -46.07 -0.54 14.24
N ASP A 178 -46.93 -0.67 15.26
CA ASP A 178 -47.80 0.40 15.73
C ASP A 178 -47.02 1.45 16.54
N LEU A 179 -47.11 2.72 16.16
CA LEU A 179 -46.49 3.85 16.85
C LEU A 179 -47.51 4.72 17.60
N THR A 180 -48.78 4.32 17.69
CA THR A 180 -49.84 5.14 18.33
C THR A 180 -49.51 5.56 19.75
N GLY A 181 -48.79 4.74 20.52
CA GLY A 181 -48.30 5.08 21.87
C GLY A 181 -47.05 5.97 21.94
N LEU A 182 -46.41 6.27 20.79
CA LEU A 182 -45.10 6.96 20.73
C LEU A 182 -45.14 8.20 19.81
N PRO A 183 -45.87 9.27 20.18
CA PRO A 183 -45.99 10.49 19.36
C PRO A 183 -44.65 11.20 19.11
N GLU A 184 -43.64 10.98 19.95
CA GLU A 184 -42.29 11.51 19.78
C GLU A 184 -41.63 11.04 18.47
N MET A 185 -42.00 9.87 17.94
CA MET A 185 -41.48 9.35 16.66
C MET A 185 -41.87 10.23 15.48
N VAL A 186 -43.13 10.68 15.46
CA VAL A 186 -43.63 11.60 14.43
C VAL A 186 -42.96 12.98 14.57
N THR A 187 -42.69 13.41 15.80
CA THR A 187 -41.95 14.66 16.05
C THR A 187 -40.49 14.56 15.61
N ALA A 188 -39.81 13.46 15.89
CA ALA A 188 -38.46 13.18 15.40
C ALA A 188 -38.41 13.17 13.86
N ARG A 189 -39.39 12.53 13.21
CA ARG A 189 -39.50 12.53 11.74
C ARG A 189 -39.61 13.95 11.17
N ARG A 190 -40.44 14.81 11.78
CA ARG A 190 -40.58 16.22 11.36
C ARG A 190 -39.25 16.98 11.47
N ARG A 191 -38.52 16.78 12.58
CA ARG A 191 -37.17 17.36 12.78
C ARG A 191 -36.18 16.84 11.74
N HIS A 192 -36.18 15.54 11.46
CA HIS A 192 -35.32 14.95 10.43
C HIS A 192 -35.57 15.57 9.04
N LEU A 193 -36.84 15.71 8.63
CA LEU A 193 -37.18 16.37 7.37
C LEU A 193 -36.82 17.87 7.35
N GLN A 194 -36.75 18.54 8.51
CA GLN A 194 -36.21 19.90 8.59
C GLN A 194 -34.69 19.93 8.41
N LEU A 195 -33.96 18.98 9.01
CA LEU A 195 -32.51 18.87 8.85
C LEU A 195 -32.13 18.60 7.40
N LEU A 196 -32.76 17.61 6.75
CA LEU A 196 -32.51 17.27 5.34
C LEU A 196 -32.77 18.44 4.39
N ARG A 197 -33.66 19.37 4.75
CA ARG A 197 -33.93 20.58 3.95
C ARG A 197 -32.95 21.72 4.23
N ARG A 198 -32.43 21.83 5.45
CA ARG A 198 -31.63 22.99 5.90
C ARG A 198 -30.13 22.73 5.87
N ARG A 199 -29.70 21.48 5.92
CA ARG A 199 -28.28 21.08 6.05
C ARG A 199 -27.95 20.13 4.90
N PRO A 200 -26.95 20.44 4.05
CA PRO A 200 -26.59 19.58 2.92
C PRO A 200 -26.06 18.22 3.39
N ASP A 201 -25.31 18.21 4.48
CA ASP A 201 -24.64 17.02 5.03
C ASP A 201 -25.54 16.17 5.96
N ALA A 202 -26.84 16.48 6.05
CA ALA A 202 -27.73 15.82 7.02
C ALA A 202 -27.88 14.32 6.77
N SER A 203 -27.84 13.88 5.51
CA SER A 203 -27.99 12.46 5.18
C SER A 203 -26.78 11.66 5.66
N GLU A 204 -25.57 12.16 5.40
CA GLU A 204 -24.34 11.50 5.80
C GLU A 204 -24.11 11.61 7.32
N ALA A 205 -24.52 12.73 7.93
CA ALA A 205 -24.53 12.89 9.38
C ALA A 205 -25.49 11.91 10.07
N PHE A 206 -26.63 11.62 9.46
CA PHE A 206 -27.58 10.64 9.97
C PHE A 206 -26.97 9.24 10.01
N GLU A 207 -26.20 8.84 9.00
CA GLU A 207 -25.50 7.55 8.99
C GLU A 207 -24.48 7.44 10.15
N VAL A 208 -23.74 8.52 10.42
CA VAL A 208 -22.83 8.58 11.59
C VAL A 208 -23.61 8.51 12.89
N ALA A 209 -24.64 9.33 13.05
CA ALA A 209 -25.50 9.34 14.23
C ALA A 209 -26.15 7.98 14.48
N HIS A 210 -26.58 7.28 13.42
CA HIS A 210 -27.18 5.97 13.50
C HIS A 210 -26.18 4.93 14.00
N ALA A 211 -24.95 4.95 13.47
CA ALA A 211 -23.87 4.11 13.98
C ALA A 211 -23.57 4.36 15.46
N VAL A 212 -23.56 5.63 15.88
CA VAL A 212 -23.37 6.02 17.29
C VAL A 212 -24.50 5.47 18.16
N ALA A 213 -25.76 5.73 17.80
CA ALA A 213 -26.92 5.25 18.55
C ALA A 213 -26.96 3.71 18.66
N VAL A 214 -26.67 3.00 17.57
CA VAL A 214 -26.59 1.52 17.58
C VAL A 214 -25.43 1.03 18.46
N SER A 215 -24.28 1.73 18.44
CA SER A 215 -23.15 1.36 19.30
C SER A 215 -23.48 1.53 20.78
N TRP A 216 -24.24 2.56 21.15
CA TRP A 216 -24.71 2.79 22.51
C TRP A 216 -25.79 1.79 22.92
N TRP A 217 -26.73 1.48 22.02
CA TRP A 217 -27.75 0.45 22.22
C TRP A 217 -27.15 -0.91 22.62
N ALA A 218 -26.01 -1.27 22.01
CA ALA A 218 -25.32 -2.51 22.29
C ALA A 218 -24.66 -2.57 23.68
N GLN A 219 -24.38 -1.43 24.32
CA GLN A 219 -23.71 -1.37 25.63
C GLN A 219 -24.61 -1.74 26.81
N GLN A 220 -25.94 -1.63 26.64
CA GLN A 220 -26.94 -1.95 27.66
C GLN A 220 -26.67 -1.28 29.02
N TRP A 221 -26.60 0.05 29.03
CA TRP A 221 -26.34 0.80 30.25
C TRP A 221 -27.46 0.65 31.28
N PRO A 222 -27.14 0.43 32.58
CA PRO A 222 -28.15 0.33 33.64
C PRO A 222 -29.01 1.59 33.80
N GLU A 223 -28.45 2.78 33.52
CA GLU A 223 -29.15 4.07 33.61
C GLU A 223 -30.09 4.35 32.42
N GLU A 224 -30.07 3.50 31.39
CA GLU A 224 -30.90 3.68 30.20
C GLU A 224 -32.31 3.11 30.40
N GLU A 225 -33.26 4.00 30.69
CA GLU A 225 -34.67 3.63 30.91
C GLU A 225 -35.56 3.85 29.68
N GLN A 226 -35.25 4.85 28.84
CA GLN A 226 -36.15 5.29 27.76
C GLN A 226 -36.26 4.23 26.67
N TRP A 227 -35.14 3.65 26.25
CA TRP A 227 -35.08 2.65 25.19
C TRP A 227 -35.80 1.34 25.55
N PRO A 228 -35.53 0.69 26.70
CA PRO A 228 -36.32 -0.45 27.15
C PRO A 228 -37.82 -0.14 27.26
N HIS A 229 -38.19 1.04 27.79
CA HIS A 229 -39.59 1.43 27.93
C HIS A 229 -40.30 1.51 26.57
N ARG A 230 -39.70 2.18 25.58
CA ARG A 230 -40.26 2.24 24.21
C ARG A 230 -40.32 0.85 23.57
N ALA A 231 -39.29 0.02 23.73
CA ALA A 231 -39.28 -1.34 23.17
C ALA A 231 -40.43 -2.19 23.73
N LEU A 232 -40.72 -2.07 25.04
CA LEU A 232 -41.84 -2.74 25.71
C LEU A 232 -43.19 -2.23 25.20
N GLN A 233 -43.37 -0.92 25.03
CA GLN A 233 -44.62 -0.36 24.49
C GLN A 233 -44.90 -0.80 23.04
N LEU A 234 -43.84 -1.06 22.26
CA LEU A 234 -43.97 -1.54 20.89
C LEU A 234 -44.24 -3.05 20.82
N ALA A 235 -43.98 -3.81 21.88
CA ALA A 235 -44.00 -5.27 21.88
C ALA A 235 -45.42 -5.84 21.78
N PRO A 236 -45.72 -6.65 20.75
CA PRO A 236 -46.95 -7.44 20.73
C PRO A 236 -46.96 -8.44 21.89
N PRO A 237 -48.15 -8.78 22.43
CA PRO A 237 -48.28 -9.78 23.49
C PRO A 237 -47.68 -11.12 23.07
N GLY A 238 -46.91 -11.75 23.98
CA GLY A 238 -46.34 -13.09 23.76
C GLY A 238 -45.12 -13.16 22.85
N THR A 239 -44.52 -12.02 22.48
CA THR A 239 -43.28 -12.00 21.69
C THR A 239 -42.05 -12.25 22.58
N ASP A 240 -41.03 -12.91 22.03
CA ASP A 240 -39.73 -13.07 22.70
C ASP A 240 -39.07 -11.69 22.89
N PRO A 241 -38.81 -11.24 24.14
CA PRO A 241 -38.24 -9.92 24.41
C PRO A 241 -36.90 -9.68 23.73
N GLY A 242 -36.03 -10.70 23.63
CA GLY A 242 -34.71 -10.57 23.03
C GLY A 242 -34.79 -10.40 21.51
N TRP A 243 -35.60 -11.23 20.85
CA TRP A 243 -35.93 -11.09 19.44
C TRP A 243 -36.55 -9.73 19.11
N TRP A 244 -37.57 -9.33 19.88
CA TRP A 244 -38.29 -8.09 19.66
C TRP A 244 -37.38 -6.87 19.82
N ARG A 245 -36.54 -6.86 20.87
CA ARG A 245 -35.56 -5.81 21.12
C ARG A 245 -34.65 -5.57 19.91
N LEU A 246 -34.15 -6.63 19.27
CA LEU A 246 -33.30 -6.51 18.08
C LEU A 246 -34.08 -6.00 16.86
N LEU A 247 -35.30 -6.50 16.68
CA LEU A 247 -36.16 -6.13 15.55
C LEU A 247 -36.56 -4.65 15.59
N THR A 248 -36.86 -4.11 16.77
CA THR A 248 -37.33 -2.72 16.92
C THR A 248 -36.24 -1.69 17.11
N ARG A 249 -34.96 -2.10 17.19
CA ARG A 249 -33.82 -1.22 17.49
C ARG A 249 -33.89 0.12 16.76
N ASP A 250 -33.97 0.08 15.43
CA ASP A 250 -33.93 1.29 14.59
C ASP A 250 -35.14 2.20 14.80
N ALA A 251 -36.29 1.64 15.18
CA ALA A 251 -37.49 2.42 15.54
C ALA A 251 -37.31 3.09 16.91
N VAL A 252 -36.86 2.33 17.90
CA VAL A 252 -36.69 2.79 19.28
C VAL A 252 -35.64 3.88 19.40
N THR A 253 -34.51 3.74 18.70
CA THR A 253 -33.38 4.69 18.73
C THR A 253 -33.54 5.85 17.74
N TYR A 254 -34.62 5.90 16.97
CA TYR A 254 -34.80 6.91 15.93
C TYR A 254 -34.78 8.35 16.45
N PRO A 255 -35.47 8.70 17.56
CA PRO A 255 -35.44 10.07 18.08
C PRO A 255 -34.04 10.53 18.46
N GLU A 256 -33.28 9.67 19.14
CA GLU A 256 -31.89 9.94 19.51
C GLU A 256 -31.02 10.08 18.27
N THR A 257 -31.21 9.24 17.25
CA THR A 257 -30.46 9.33 16.00
C THR A 257 -30.66 10.69 15.32
N VAL A 258 -31.90 11.21 15.30
CA VAL A 258 -32.20 12.54 14.74
C VAL A 258 -31.63 13.66 15.61
N ALA A 259 -31.70 13.53 16.94
CA ALA A 259 -31.11 14.51 17.86
C ALA A 259 -29.58 14.59 17.68
N LEU A 260 -28.91 13.45 17.63
CA LEU A 260 -27.47 13.34 17.33
C LEU A 260 -27.14 13.96 15.97
N THR A 261 -27.93 13.69 14.93
CA THR A 261 -27.75 14.31 13.60
C THR A 261 -27.79 15.84 13.69
N SER A 262 -28.65 16.38 14.56
CA SER A 262 -28.77 17.84 14.76
C SER A 262 -27.50 18.41 15.40
N VAL A 263 -26.95 17.72 16.41
CA VAL A 263 -25.71 18.12 17.10
C VAL A 263 -24.50 18.00 16.17
N LEU A 264 -24.38 16.88 15.43
CA LEU A 264 -23.23 16.64 14.55
C LEU A 264 -23.17 17.60 13.35
N THR A 265 -24.32 18.10 12.88
CA THR A 265 -24.41 19.09 11.78
C THR A 265 -24.39 20.54 12.27
N ASP A 266 -24.34 20.76 13.58
CA ASP A 266 -24.36 22.10 14.16
C ASP A 266 -22.97 22.75 14.11
N GLU A 267 -22.91 23.94 13.54
CA GLU A 267 -21.68 24.68 13.32
C GLU A 267 -21.07 25.18 14.64
N HIS A 268 -21.90 25.58 15.60
CA HIS A 268 -21.43 26.02 16.92
C HIS A 268 -20.79 24.86 17.69
N THR A 269 -21.41 23.69 17.65
CA THR A 269 -20.85 22.45 18.21
C THR A 269 -19.50 22.11 17.57
N ARG A 270 -19.37 22.25 16.25
CA ARG A 270 -18.11 22.03 15.52
C ARG A 270 -17.01 23.00 15.96
N GLN A 271 -17.32 24.28 16.12
CA GLN A 271 -16.35 25.29 16.57
C GLN A 271 -15.90 25.04 18.00
N ARG A 272 -16.84 24.71 18.90
CA ARG A 272 -16.54 24.33 20.28
C ARG A 272 -15.66 23.09 20.35
N LEU A 273 -15.93 22.07 19.53
CA LEU A 273 -15.08 20.89 19.45
C LEU A 273 -13.63 21.24 19.11
N LEU A 274 -13.41 22.10 18.12
CA LEU A 274 -12.05 22.52 17.73
C LEU A 274 -11.36 23.35 18.82
N ALA A 275 -12.12 24.15 19.57
CA ALA A 275 -11.63 24.91 20.72
C ALA A 275 -11.23 23.98 21.87
N ASP A 276 -12.12 23.06 22.26
CA ASP A 276 -11.90 22.07 23.33
C ASP A 276 -10.62 21.25 23.08
N THR A 277 -10.40 20.84 21.82
CA THR A 277 -9.24 20.02 21.47
C THR A 277 -7.99 20.84 21.12
N CYS A 278 -8.10 22.16 20.97
CA CYS A 278 -7.04 23.06 20.48
C CYS A 278 -6.37 22.53 19.19
N GLY A 279 -7.12 21.88 18.31
CA GLY A 279 -6.59 21.23 17.09
C GLY A 279 -5.81 19.92 17.29
N HIS A 280 -5.59 19.48 18.54
CA HIS A 280 -4.94 18.20 18.82
C HIS A 280 -5.91 17.02 18.71
N LEU A 281 -5.44 15.89 18.17
CA LEU A 281 -6.27 14.70 18.01
C LEU A 281 -6.65 14.11 19.39
N PRO A 282 -7.94 14.04 19.75
CA PRO A 282 -8.33 13.55 21.07
C PRO A 282 -8.19 12.03 21.17
N HIS A 283 -7.66 11.57 22.31
CA HIS A 283 -7.53 10.15 22.63
C HIS A 283 -8.82 9.56 23.24
N THR A 284 -9.53 10.35 24.04
CA THR A 284 -10.86 10.04 24.58
C THR A 284 -11.80 11.23 24.34
N LEU A 285 -13.10 11.07 24.58
CA LEU A 285 -14.04 12.19 24.51
C LEU A 285 -13.96 13.15 25.70
N THR A 286 -13.15 12.86 26.74
CA THR A 286 -12.82 13.81 27.83
C THR A 286 -12.23 15.11 27.29
N TYR A 287 -11.56 15.06 26.14
CA TYR A 287 -10.95 16.22 25.47
C TYR A 287 -11.96 17.01 24.60
N ALA A 288 -13.23 16.61 24.59
CA ALA A 288 -14.33 17.30 23.91
C ALA A 288 -15.54 17.44 24.84
N PRO A 289 -15.37 18.02 26.05
CA PRO A 289 -16.44 18.07 27.06
C PRO A 289 -17.65 18.87 26.59
N GLY A 290 -17.44 19.88 25.74
CA GLY A 290 -18.52 20.66 25.16
C GLY A 290 -19.44 19.82 24.28
N LEU A 291 -18.86 19.03 23.37
CA LEU A 291 -19.61 18.10 22.53
C LEU A 291 -20.37 17.06 23.40
N VAL A 292 -19.70 16.48 24.39
CA VAL A 292 -20.29 15.47 25.28
C VAL A 292 -21.50 16.02 26.04
N ALA A 293 -21.42 17.26 26.53
CA ALA A 293 -22.53 17.93 27.19
C ALA A 293 -23.70 18.25 26.23
N GLU A 294 -23.41 18.67 25.00
CA GLU A 294 -24.43 18.88 23.96
C GLU A 294 -25.19 17.59 23.62
N LEU A 295 -24.47 16.46 23.48
CA LEU A 295 -25.05 15.16 23.17
C LEU A 295 -25.96 14.67 24.30
N ALA A 296 -25.51 14.78 25.55
CA ALA A 296 -26.29 14.42 26.73
C ALA A 296 -27.60 15.23 26.80
N ARG A 297 -27.54 16.54 26.55
CA ARG A 297 -28.72 17.40 26.55
C ARG A 297 -29.66 17.11 25.38
N ALA A 298 -29.12 16.94 24.18
CA ALA A 298 -29.92 16.69 22.98
C ALA A 298 -30.67 15.35 23.02
N THR A 299 -30.11 14.37 23.73
CA THR A 299 -30.72 13.04 23.93
C THR A 299 -31.49 12.92 25.24
N ASP A 300 -31.60 13.99 26.03
CA ASP A 300 -32.26 14.00 27.34
C ASP A 300 -31.73 12.92 28.31
N ARG A 301 -30.40 12.77 28.35
CA ARG A 301 -29.67 11.77 29.14
C ARG A 301 -28.47 12.41 29.84
N PRO A 302 -28.64 13.02 31.02
CA PRO A 302 -27.55 13.71 31.71
C PRO A 302 -26.40 12.75 32.12
N TRP A 303 -26.72 11.51 32.47
CA TRP A 303 -25.73 10.46 32.82
C TRP A 303 -24.81 10.08 31.64
N LEU A 304 -25.20 10.41 30.42
CA LEU A 304 -24.43 10.08 29.22
C LEU A 304 -23.07 10.78 29.21
N SER A 305 -22.95 11.96 29.83
CA SER A 305 -21.69 12.69 29.87
C SER A 305 -20.57 11.91 30.54
N ASP A 306 -20.86 11.25 31.67
CA ASP A 306 -19.89 10.47 32.42
C ASP A 306 -19.47 9.20 31.66
N ARG A 307 -20.43 8.54 31.00
CA ARG A 307 -20.18 7.33 30.20
C ARG A 307 -19.35 7.64 28.94
N LEU A 308 -19.62 8.77 28.30
CA LEU A 308 -18.92 9.16 27.08
C LEU A 308 -17.53 9.71 27.35
N ALA A 309 -17.29 10.42 28.45
CA ALA A 309 -16.00 11.04 28.71
C ALA A 309 -14.83 10.06 28.57
N SER A 310 -14.91 8.88 29.18
CA SER A 310 -13.86 7.85 29.11
C SER A 310 -13.86 7.03 27.82
N THR A 311 -14.74 7.33 26.85
CA THR A 311 -14.83 6.57 25.60
C THR A 311 -13.61 6.85 24.73
N SER A 312 -12.86 5.79 24.45
CA SER A 312 -11.61 5.73 23.68
C SER A 312 -11.76 5.00 22.33
N ALA A 313 -12.97 4.50 22.03
CA ALA A 313 -13.28 3.77 20.81
C ALA A 313 -14.71 4.02 20.32
N GLY A 314 -14.96 3.67 19.07
CA GLY A 314 -16.30 3.69 18.49
C GLY A 314 -16.53 4.81 17.48
N PRO A 315 -17.71 4.80 16.84
CA PRO A 315 -18.01 5.69 15.71
C PRO A 315 -17.93 7.18 16.08
N LEU A 316 -18.32 7.56 17.30
CA LEU A 316 -18.32 8.95 17.74
C LEU A 316 -16.89 9.51 17.85
N LEU A 317 -15.99 8.80 18.53
CA LEU A 317 -14.59 9.24 18.66
C LEU A 317 -13.90 9.29 17.29
N VAL A 318 -14.15 8.31 16.41
CA VAL A 318 -13.60 8.30 15.06
C VAL A 318 -14.07 9.51 14.26
N TRP A 319 -15.36 9.85 14.33
CA TRP A 319 -15.88 11.06 13.70
C TRP A 319 -15.24 12.33 14.29
N VAL A 320 -15.12 12.43 15.62
CA VAL A 320 -14.46 13.57 16.29
C VAL A 320 -13.02 13.72 15.79
N GLN A 321 -12.26 12.63 15.74
CA GLN A 321 -10.88 12.61 15.25
C GLN A 321 -10.78 13.05 13.78
N GLN A 322 -11.71 12.62 12.93
CA GLN A 322 -11.79 13.07 11.54
C GLN A 322 -12.08 14.57 11.45
N ARG A 323 -12.98 15.11 12.28
CA ARG A 323 -13.32 16.54 12.31
C ARG A 323 -12.17 17.41 12.76
N VAL A 324 -11.44 17.00 13.79
CA VAL A 324 -10.24 17.73 14.25
C VAL A 324 -9.17 17.74 13.15
N ARG A 325 -8.90 16.61 12.48
CA ARG A 325 -7.95 16.54 11.35
C ARG A 325 -8.34 17.43 10.16
N ALA A 326 -9.63 17.52 9.87
CA ALA A 326 -10.13 18.41 8.81
C ALA A 326 -9.99 19.89 9.21
N GLY A 327 -10.20 20.22 10.49
CA GLY A 327 -10.04 21.58 11.03
C GLY A 327 -8.61 22.11 10.98
N THR A 328 -7.60 21.24 11.00
CA THR A 328 -6.18 21.64 10.96
C THR A 328 -5.61 21.82 9.54
N GLY A 329 -6.46 21.88 8.50
CA GLY A 329 -6.04 22.22 7.13
C GLY A 329 -5.28 21.12 6.36
N SER A 330 -5.40 19.85 6.75
CA SER A 330 -4.76 18.74 6.02
C SER A 330 -5.47 18.49 4.68
N ALA A 331 -4.76 18.75 3.56
CA ALA A 331 -5.27 18.71 2.17
C ALA A 331 -5.74 17.33 1.65
N VAL A 332 -5.86 16.30 2.50
CA VAL A 332 -6.21 14.92 2.12
C VAL A 332 -7.69 14.55 2.43
N ALA A 333 -8.48 15.45 3.01
CA ALA A 333 -9.82 15.10 3.46
C ALA A 333 -10.88 15.17 2.34
N GLY A 334 -11.24 14.01 1.78
CA GLY A 334 -12.56 13.80 1.16
C GLY A 334 -13.70 13.95 2.19
N PRO A 335 -14.98 13.85 1.78
CA PRO A 335 -16.13 14.21 2.62
C PRO A 335 -16.08 13.51 4.00
N GLY A 336 -15.96 14.31 5.06
CA GLY A 336 -15.66 13.91 6.45
C GLY A 336 -16.76 13.13 7.18
N TRP A 337 -17.60 12.42 6.45
CA TRP A 337 -18.74 11.65 6.95
C TRP A 337 -18.63 10.15 6.65
N THR A 338 -17.50 9.71 6.08
CA THR A 338 -17.29 8.30 5.71
C THR A 338 -16.96 7.44 6.92
N LEU A 339 -17.87 6.53 7.26
CA LEU A 339 -17.64 5.49 8.26
C LEU A 339 -16.96 4.26 7.66
N HIS A 340 -15.90 3.81 8.31
CA HIS A 340 -15.29 2.51 8.06
C HIS A 340 -16.31 1.38 8.29
N MET A 341 -16.25 0.31 7.48
CA MET A 341 -17.21 -0.81 7.50
C MET A 341 -17.39 -1.42 8.90
N ALA A 342 -16.34 -1.42 9.72
CA ALA A 342 -16.37 -1.97 11.08
C ALA A 342 -17.21 -1.16 12.07
N HIS A 343 -17.44 0.12 11.80
CA HIS A 343 -18.29 1.00 12.61
C HIS A 343 -19.71 1.10 12.06
N ARG A 344 -20.00 0.51 10.90
CA ARG A 344 -21.37 0.48 10.37
C ARG A 344 -22.21 -0.54 11.15
N PRO A 345 -23.45 -0.18 11.53
CA PRO A 345 -24.39 -1.10 12.15
C PRO A 345 -24.50 -2.42 11.39
N ARG A 346 -24.60 -3.52 12.13
CA ARG A 346 -24.96 -4.80 11.52
C ARG A 346 -26.44 -4.73 11.10
N THR A 347 -26.78 -5.40 10.01
CA THR A 347 -28.18 -5.50 9.60
C THR A 347 -28.96 -6.27 10.67
N ILE A 348 -30.19 -5.82 10.96
CA ILE A 348 -31.09 -6.46 11.92
C ILE A 348 -31.23 -7.96 11.62
N ALA A 349 -31.38 -8.34 10.34
CA ALA A 349 -31.44 -9.73 9.92
C ALA A 349 -30.23 -10.56 10.40
N ARG A 350 -29.00 -10.01 10.33
CA ARG A 350 -27.79 -10.71 10.77
C ARG A 350 -27.74 -10.86 12.29
N GLU A 351 -28.20 -9.87 13.03
CA GLU A 351 -28.29 -9.94 14.49
C GLU A 351 -29.34 -10.97 14.93
N LEU A 352 -30.51 -10.98 14.30
CA LEU A 352 -31.56 -11.97 14.57
C LEU A 352 -31.15 -13.40 14.22
N THR A 353 -30.45 -13.62 13.09
CA THR A 353 -29.88 -14.94 12.77
C THR A 353 -28.88 -15.40 13.83
N ALA A 354 -28.04 -14.49 14.33
CA ALA A 354 -27.07 -14.82 15.38
C ALA A 354 -27.77 -15.15 16.71
N TYR A 355 -28.78 -14.37 17.08
CA TYR A 355 -29.60 -14.60 18.27
C TYR A 355 -30.33 -15.94 18.23
N ARG A 356 -30.95 -16.30 17.10
CA ARG A 356 -31.62 -17.61 16.97
C ARG A 356 -30.64 -18.77 17.05
N LYS A 357 -29.46 -18.64 16.44
CA LYS A 357 -28.40 -19.65 16.56
C LYS A 357 -27.92 -19.82 18.00
N ALA A 358 -27.88 -18.74 18.78
CA ALA A 358 -27.57 -18.75 20.21
C ALA A 358 -28.59 -19.58 21.00
N ALA A 359 -29.87 -19.25 20.84
CA ALA A 359 -30.96 -19.92 21.53
C ALA A 359 -30.99 -21.43 21.25
N HIS A 360 -30.64 -21.86 20.03
CA HIS A 360 -30.53 -23.28 19.68
C HIS A 360 -29.22 -23.96 20.13
N GLN A 361 -28.18 -23.21 20.49
CA GLN A 361 -26.91 -23.76 21.01
C GLN A 361 -26.93 -23.92 22.53
N ASP A 362 -27.66 -23.07 23.26
CA ASP A 362 -27.84 -23.19 24.72
C ASP A 362 -28.59 -24.48 25.13
N GLU A 363 -29.34 -25.12 24.22
CA GLU A 363 -29.90 -26.48 24.43
C GLU A 363 -28.84 -27.61 24.37
N LYS A 364 -27.60 -27.34 23.95
CA LYS A 364 -26.56 -28.36 23.74
C LYS A 364 -25.29 -28.22 24.57
N THR A 365 -25.04 -27.11 25.25
CA THR A 365 -23.84 -26.94 26.10
C THR A 365 -24.05 -25.90 27.20
N THR A 366 -24.05 -26.32 28.46
CA THR A 366 -23.78 -25.47 29.62
C THR A 366 -22.26 -25.24 29.74
N ASP A 367 -21.75 -24.23 29.04
CA ASP A 367 -20.66 -23.39 29.55
C ASP A 367 -20.59 -22.08 28.74
N GLY A 368 -20.41 -20.96 29.43
CA GLY A 368 -20.62 -19.61 28.88
C GLY A 368 -19.73 -19.26 27.69
N ALA A 369 -20.23 -19.47 26.47
CA ALA A 369 -19.54 -19.14 25.23
C ALA A 369 -20.29 -18.05 24.45
N ARG A 370 -19.75 -16.82 24.45
CA ARG A 370 -20.20 -15.72 23.60
C ARG A 370 -20.04 -16.11 22.12
N LEU A 371 -21.14 -16.05 21.38
CA LEU A 371 -21.22 -16.49 19.98
C LEU A 371 -20.43 -15.61 19.01
N HIS A 372 -19.39 -16.17 18.39
CA HIS A 372 -18.68 -15.55 17.28
C HIS A 372 -18.54 -16.51 16.08
N LEU A 373 -19.32 -16.25 15.02
CA LEU A 373 -19.39 -17.08 13.81
C LEU A 373 -18.13 -17.00 12.92
N GLY A 374 -17.54 -18.17 12.64
CA GLY A 374 -17.01 -18.64 11.35
C GLY A 374 -15.77 -17.98 10.73
N LEU A 375 -15.79 -16.66 10.51
CA LEU A 375 -14.65 -15.90 9.97
C LEU A 375 -13.86 -15.15 11.06
N ARG A 376 -14.40 -15.11 12.28
CA ARG A 376 -13.77 -14.46 13.45
C ARG A 376 -13.03 -15.40 14.39
N HIS A 377 -13.30 -16.70 14.37
CA HIS A 377 -12.65 -17.61 15.30
C HIS A 377 -11.12 -17.60 15.18
N THR A 378 -10.59 -17.48 13.96
CA THR A 378 -9.15 -17.35 13.71
C THR A 378 -8.62 -15.94 14.01
N SER A 379 -9.38 -14.88 13.76
CA SER A 379 -8.97 -13.51 14.12
C SER A 379 -8.94 -13.30 15.63
N ASP A 380 -9.91 -13.86 16.35
CA ASP A 380 -10.04 -13.72 17.79
C ASP A 380 -8.96 -14.55 18.49
N GLN A 381 -8.69 -15.79 18.04
CA GLN A 381 -7.52 -16.55 18.51
C GLN A 381 -6.18 -15.83 18.25
N SER A 382 -6.04 -15.21 17.08
CA SER A 382 -4.84 -14.42 16.76
C SER A 382 -4.71 -13.16 17.64
N PHE A 383 -5.85 -12.58 18.03
CA PHE A 383 -5.90 -11.46 18.95
C PHE A 383 -5.55 -11.91 20.38
N THR A 384 -6.19 -12.97 20.89
CA THR A 384 -5.90 -13.55 22.22
C THR A 384 -4.43 -13.90 22.38
N THR A 385 -3.82 -14.51 21.36
CA THR A 385 -2.38 -14.82 21.34
C THR A 385 -1.55 -13.54 21.42
N GLY A 386 -1.83 -12.56 20.57
CA GLY A 386 -1.11 -11.29 20.58
C GLY A 386 -1.29 -10.51 21.88
N LEU A 387 -2.48 -10.55 22.48
CA LEU A 387 -2.79 -9.95 23.77
C LEU A 387 -2.01 -10.58 24.92
N ALA A 388 -1.83 -11.91 24.91
CA ALA A 388 -0.98 -12.59 25.90
C ALA A 388 0.48 -12.09 25.83
N HIS A 389 1.02 -11.92 24.61
CA HIS A 389 2.35 -11.33 24.43
C HIS A 389 2.40 -9.84 24.80
N ALA A 390 1.33 -9.09 24.55
CA ALA A 390 1.21 -7.70 24.99
C ALA A 390 1.20 -7.59 26.52
N ARG A 391 0.46 -8.46 27.22
CA ARG A 391 0.46 -8.57 28.69
C ARG A 391 1.86 -8.84 29.22
N ALA A 392 2.56 -9.83 28.65
CA ALA A 392 3.91 -10.18 29.07
C ALA A 392 4.91 -9.04 28.83
N TYR A 393 4.79 -8.31 27.71
CA TYR A 393 5.61 -7.13 27.44
C TYR A 393 5.32 -5.98 28.40
N ALA A 394 4.03 -5.69 28.66
CA ALA A 394 3.60 -4.67 29.60
C ALA A 394 4.06 -4.99 31.03
N ALA A 395 4.10 -6.26 31.44
CA ALA A 395 4.62 -6.66 32.75
C ALA A 395 6.11 -6.33 32.94
N VAL A 396 6.91 -6.38 31.87
CA VAL A 396 8.36 -6.08 31.93
C VAL A 396 8.65 -4.58 31.78
N HIS A 397 7.94 -3.90 30.88
CA HIS A 397 8.25 -2.52 30.49
C HIS A 397 7.29 -1.47 31.08
N GLY A 398 6.15 -1.90 31.62
CA GLY A 398 5.10 -1.02 32.15
C GLY A 398 4.39 -0.19 31.07
N HIS A 399 4.47 -0.59 29.80
CA HIS A 399 3.85 0.08 28.67
C HIS A 399 3.81 -0.81 27.41
N LEU A 400 3.09 -0.40 26.36
CA LEU A 400 3.02 -1.09 25.07
C LEU A 400 3.78 -0.36 23.93
N ALA A 401 4.69 0.56 24.22
CA ALA A 401 5.49 1.29 23.22
C ALA A 401 6.62 0.45 22.57
N ALA A 402 6.31 -0.76 22.08
CA ALA A 402 7.31 -1.65 21.45
C ALA A 402 7.79 -1.13 20.07
N PRO A 403 9.10 -1.25 19.72
CA PRO A 403 9.61 -0.94 18.39
C PRO A 403 8.95 -1.81 17.31
N ILE A 404 8.70 -1.29 16.10
CA ILE A 404 7.95 -2.02 15.05
C ILE A 404 8.58 -3.37 14.66
N HIS A 405 9.91 -3.46 14.66
CA HIS A 405 10.65 -4.69 14.33
C HIS A 405 10.92 -5.59 15.54
N SER A 406 10.49 -5.18 16.75
CA SER A 406 10.73 -5.97 17.95
C SER A 406 9.93 -7.26 17.95
N ARG A 407 10.59 -8.34 18.36
CA ARG A 407 9.98 -9.60 18.74
C ARG A 407 10.07 -9.73 20.26
N PHE A 408 9.01 -10.24 20.88
CA PHE A 408 8.94 -10.50 22.31
C PHE A 408 8.45 -11.93 22.53
N ASN A 409 9.25 -12.75 23.23
CA ASN A 409 9.03 -14.20 23.36
C ASN A 409 8.74 -14.89 22.02
N GLY A 410 9.56 -14.59 21.00
CA GLY A 410 9.41 -15.15 19.64
C GLY A 410 8.29 -14.52 18.80
N PHE A 411 7.32 -13.83 19.40
CA PHE A 411 6.19 -13.20 18.70
C PHE A 411 6.52 -11.81 18.17
N ALA A 412 6.06 -11.47 16.96
CA ALA A 412 6.30 -10.17 16.31
C ALA A 412 5.41 -9.04 16.88
N LEU A 413 5.51 -8.79 18.19
CA LEU A 413 4.66 -7.88 18.95
C LEU A 413 4.66 -6.45 18.39
N GLY A 414 5.83 -5.92 17.99
CA GLY A 414 5.94 -4.58 17.43
C GLY A 414 5.08 -4.37 16.18
N ARG A 415 5.08 -5.36 15.28
CA ARG A 415 4.26 -5.36 14.07
C ARG A 415 2.79 -5.56 14.37
N TRP A 416 2.47 -6.45 15.33
CA TRP A 416 1.10 -6.69 15.77
C TRP A 416 0.46 -5.42 16.37
N LEU A 417 1.15 -4.73 17.28
CA LEU A 417 0.70 -3.45 17.85
C LEU A 417 0.59 -2.36 16.78
N SER A 418 1.55 -2.27 15.85
CA SER A 418 1.48 -1.32 14.73
C SER A 418 0.22 -1.54 13.87
N ASN A 419 -0.14 -2.80 13.58
CA ASN A 419 -1.34 -3.11 12.79
C ASN A 419 -2.62 -2.74 13.55
N HIS A 420 -2.69 -3.06 14.84
CA HIS A 420 -3.84 -2.68 15.67
C HIS A 420 -3.97 -1.15 15.79
N ARG A 421 -2.86 -0.42 15.94
CA ARG A 421 -2.83 1.05 15.97
C ARG A 421 -3.35 1.70 14.68
N LYS A 422 -3.09 1.09 13.52
CA LYS A 422 -3.53 1.61 12.21
C LYS A 422 -4.98 1.24 11.86
N SER A 423 -5.52 0.17 12.43
CA SER A 423 -6.82 -0.37 12.07
C SER A 423 -7.99 0.49 12.59
N SER A 424 -8.74 1.16 11.73
CA SER A 424 -10.00 1.84 12.10
C SER A 424 -11.15 0.87 12.43
N ALA A 425 -10.84 -0.38 12.76
CA ALA A 425 -11.78 -1.50 12.87
C ALA A 425 -11.48 -2.42 14.05
N VAL A 426 -10.78 -1.93 15.07
CA VAL A 426 -10.53 -2.74 16.27
C VAL A 426 -11.85 -2.85 17.05
N PRO A 427 -12.32 -4.07 17.36
CA PRO A 427 -13.52 -4.24 18.16
C PRO A 427 -13.39 -3.55 19.54
N PRO A 428 -14.45 -2.92 20.07
CA PRO A 428 -14.39 -2.22 21.36
C PRO A 428 -13.85 -3.08 22.50
N GLU A 429 -14.18 -4.37 22.53
CA GLU A 429 -13.68 -5.35 23.48
C GLU A 429 -12.14 -5.49 23.43
N HIS A 430 -11.58 -5.56 22.22
CA HIS A 430 -10.14 -5.64 22.01
C HIS A 430 -9.44 -4.32 22.36
N VAL A 431 -10.10 -3.19 22.14
CA VAL A 431 -9.58 -1.89 22.58
C VAL A 431 -9.51 -1.84 24.10
N ALA A 432 -10.59 -2.21 24.79
CA ALA A 432 -10.64 -2.22 26.25
C ALA A 432 -9.55 -3.13 26.86
N GLU A 433 -9.32 -4.32 26.29
CA GLU A 433 -8.25 -5.22 26.75
C GLU A 433 -6.84 -4.66 26.58
N LEU A 434 -6.59 -3.87 25.53
CA LEU A 434 -5.29 -3.21 25.31
C LEU A 434 -5.11 -1.98 26.19
N GLU A 435 -6.18 -1.21 26.41
CA GLU A 435 -6.17 -0.01 27.28
C GLU A 435 -5.96 -0.35 28.74
N ALA A 436 -6.49 -1.49 29.19
CA ALA A 436 -6.21 -2.01 30.52
C ALA A 436 -4.71 -2.27 30.76
N LEU A 437 -3.93 -2.51 29.70
CA LEU A 437 -2.47 -2.72 29.79
C LEU A 437 -1.68 -1.42 29.66
N ASP A 438 -2.10 -0.55 28.75
CA ASP A 438 -1.48 0.76 28.53
C ASP A 438 -2.56 1.71 27.98
N PRO A 439 -3.02 2.72 28.76
CA PRO A 439 -3.96 3.71 28.26
C PRO A 439 -3.45 4.38 26.97
N TRP A 440 -2.13 4.54 26.84
CA TRP A 440 -1.49 5.12 25.68
C TRP A 440 -1.03 4.07 24.67
N TRP A 441 -1.64 2.88 24.60
CA TRP A 441 -1.32 1.89 23.57
C TRP A 441 -1.55 2.46 22.15
N ARG A 442 -2.45 3.44 22.03
CA ARG A 442 -2.85 4.12 20.80
C ARG A 442 -2.76 5.65 20.93
N PRO A 443 -1.54 6.20 21.05
CA PRO A 443 -1.38 7.61 21.36
C PRO A 443 -1.70 8.49 20.13
N PRO A 444 -2.16 9.73 20.32
CA PRO A 444 -2.35 10.70 19.24
C PRO A 444 -1.02 11.28 18.71
N TRP A 445 0.12 10.96 19.34
CA TRP A 445 1.48 11.31 18.90
C TRP A 445 2.25 10.09 18.39
N THR A 446 3.51 10.29 17.98
CA THR A 446 4.34 9.20 17.45
C THR A 446 4.76 8.22 18.54
N VAL A 447 4.77 6.92 18.21
CA VAL A 447 5.31 5.88 19.13
C VAL A 447 6.79 6.13 19.45
N MET A 448 7.53 6.83 18.58
CA MET A 448 8.91 7.24 18.86
C MET A 448 8.97 8.20 20.05
N TRP A 449 8.16 9.26 20.06
CA TRP A 449 8.07 10.18 21.20
C TRP A 449 7.72 9.44 22.48
N GLN A 450 6.75 8.53 22.42
CA GLN A 450 6.32 7.74 23.58
C GLN A 450 7.45 6.86 24.14
N ARG A 451 8.26 6.27 23.26
CA ARG A 451 9.43 5.47 23.66
C ARG A 451 10.49 6.32 24.35
N THR A 452 10.84 7.47 23.78
CA THR A 452 11.82 8.38 24.39
C THR A 452 11.31 8.96 25.71
N TYR A 453 10.00 9.18 25.83
CA TYR A 453 9.37 9.54 27.11
C TYR A 453 9.57 8.44 28.17
N TYR A 454 9.30 7.17 27.84
CA TYR A 454 9.50 6.09 28.80
C TYR A 454 10.98 5.89 29.16
N GLU A 455 11.90 6.10 28.21
CA GLU A 455 13.34 6.16 28.50
C GLU A 455 13.67 7.29 29.49
N ALA A 456 13.09 8.48 29.32
CA ALA A 456 13.25 9.59 30.27
C ALA A 456 12.66 9.29 31.66
N ARG A 457 11.48 8.67 31.70
CA ARG A 457 10.80 8.25 32.94
C ARG A 457 11.63 7.25 33.72
N ASP A 458 12.12 6.21 33.04
CA ASP A 458 12.90 5.15 33.66
C ASP A 458 14.27 5.69 34.10
N HIS A 459 14.86 6.61 33.32
CA HIS A 459 16.06 7.36 33.73
C HIS A 459 15.81 8.18 35.01
N ALA A 460 14.71 8.93 35.08
CA ALA A 460 14.38 9.76 36.24
C ALA A 460 14.16 8.90 37.50
N ARG A 461 13.52 7.72 37.35
CA ARG A 461 13.35 6.75 38.44
C ARG A 461 14.68 6.15 38.90
N ALA A 462 15.59 5.82 37.98
CA ALA A 462 16.85 5.15 38.31
C ALA A 462 17.95 6.11 38.77
N ARG A 463 17.98 7.35 38.28
CA ARG A 463 19.10 8.30 38.46
C ARG A 463 18.70 9.63 39.11
N GLY A 464 17.46 9.74 39.58
CA GLY A 464 16.91 10.94 40.21
C GLY A 464 16.33 11.95 39.23
N GLY A 465 15.67 12.98 39.78
CA GLY A 465 14.89 13.95 39.01
C GLY A 465 15.67 14.67 37.91
N LEU A 466 14.96 14.99 36.82
CA LEU A 466 15.49 15.75 35.70
C LEU A 466 15.85 17.17 36.17
N ARG A 467 17.06 17.66 35.82
CA ARG A 467 17.56 18.99 36.16
C ARG A 467 17.57 19.89 34.91
N PRO A 468 16.40 20.37 34.43
CA PRO A 468 16.29 21.18 33.21
C PRO A 468 17.12 22.48 33.30
N GLU A 469 17.19 23.09 34.48
CA GLU A 469 17.94 24.32 34.76
C GLU A 469 19.46 24.16 34.56
N ARG A 470 19.95 22.92 34.62
CA ARG A 470 21.35 22.55 34.35
C ARG A 470 21.56 21.89 33.00
N GLY A 471 20.54 21.83 32.14
CA GLY A 471 20.60 21.20 30.82
C GLY A 471 20.73 19.67 30.87
N PHE A 472 20.02 19.03 31.80
CA PHE A 472 19.90 17.56 31.92
C PHE A 472 21.24 16.82 32.08
N PRO A 473 22.14 17.21 32.98
CA PRO A 473 23.51 16.69 33.03
C PRO A 473 23.60 15.17 33.25
N THR A 474 22.62 14.57 33.93
CA THR A 474 22.62 13.14 34.26
C THR A 474 22.23 12.25 33.09
N THR A 475 21.59 12.78 32.04
CA THR A 475 21.17 12.01 30.87
C THR A 475 22.30 11.84 29.86
N GLY A 476 22.17 10.85 28.98
CA GLY A 476 22.95 10.81 27.73
C GLY A 476 22.68 12.04 26.86
N PHE A 477 23.58 12.33 25.91
CA PHE A 477 23.49 13.52 25.05
C PHE A 477 22.17 13.56 24.27
N GLY A 478 21.82 12.47 23.57
CA GLY A 478 20.60 12.40 22.75
C GLY A 478 19.31 12.56 23.57
N LEU A 479 19.22 11.89 24.72
CA LEU A 479 18.07 12.04 25.62
C LEU A 479 17.97 13.47 26.19
N GLY A 480 19.10 14.08 26.54
CA GLY A 480 19.14 15.45 27.05
C GLY A 480 18.75 16.49 25.99
N GLU A 481 19.17 16.29 24.74
CA GLU A 481 18.76 17.12 23.59
C GLU A 481 17.25 16.97 23.33
N TRP A 482 16.73 15.74 23.33
CA TRP A 482 15.30 15.48 23.18
C TRP A 482 14.47 16.15 24.29
N LEU A 483 14.89 16.03 25.57
CA LEU A 483 14.23 16.68 26.71
C LEU A 483 14.25 18.20 26.60
N TYR A 484 15.38 18.77 26.17
CA TYR A 484 15.48 20.21 25.91
C TYR A 484 14.49 20.67 24.83
N HIS A 485 14.38 19.91 23.73
CA HIS A 485 13.39 20.20 22.69
C HIS A 485 11.95 20.12 23.21
N GLN A 486 11.65 19.18 24.12
CA GLN A 486 10.32 19.12 24.76
C GLN A 486 10.04 20.36 25.61
N CYS A 487 11.07 20.92 26.25
CA CYS A 487 10.93 22.14 27.03
C CYS A 487 10.72 23.37 26.14
N THR A 488 11.48 23.49 25.05
CA THR A 488 11.37 24.66 24.16
C THR A 488 10.09 24.69 23.35
N GLY A 489 9.50 23.52 23.04
CA GLY A 489 8.24 23.38 22.33
C GLY A 489 7.05 23.01 23.21
N TYR A 490 7.14 23.23 24.54
CA TYR A 490 6.19 22.67 25.50
C TYR A 490 4.74 23.10 25.26
N ASP A 491 4.53 24.36 24.89
CA ASP A 491 3.19 24.93 24.64
C ASP A 491 2.51 24.35 23.39
N GLU A 492 3.29 23.79 22.46
CA GLU A 492 2.79 23.11 21.25
C GLU A 492 2.54 21.61 21.47
N LEU A 493 2.94 21.06 22.62
CA LEU A 493 2.74 19.65 22.93
C LEU A 493 1.27 19.37 23.23
N HIS A 494 0.82 18.16 22.87
CA HIS A 494 -0.50 17.68 23.22
C HIS A 494 -0.71 17.78 24.75
N PRO A 495 -1.88 18.20 25.26
CA PRO A 495 -2.11 18.38 26.71
C PRO A 495 -1.78 17.15 27.58
N ALA A 496 -1.98 15.95 27.02
CA ALA A 496 -1.55 14.71 27.66
C ALA A 496 -0.02 14.48 27.64
N GLN A 497 0.71 14.93 26.62
CA GLN A 497 2.18 14.92 26.63
C GLN A 497 2.72 15.86 27.71
N GLN A 498 2.13 17.05 27.86
CA GLN A 498 2.47 17.99 28.94
C GLN A 498 2.26 17.36 30.33
N ARG A 499 1.13 16.67 30.54
CA ARG A 499 0.88 15.91 31.77
C ARG A 499 1.91 14.81 32.02
N LEU A 500 2.19 13.98 31.01
CA LEU A 500 3.22 12.93 31.10
C LEU A 500 4.60 13.52 31.45
N LEU A 501 4.99 14.65 30.83
CA LEU A 501 6.24 15.33 31.15
C LEU A 501 6.24 15.91 32.57
N SER A 502 5.12 16.48 33.01
CA SER A 502 4.95 16.95 34.39
C SER A 502 5.12 15.81 35.40
N ASP A 503 4.62 14.61 35.11
CA ASP A 503 4.75 13.42 35.97
C ASP A 503 6.22 12.98 36.19
N ILE A 504 7.13 13.35 35.28
CA ILE A 504 8.58 13.08 35.41
C ILE A 504 9.38 14.31 35.90
N GLY A 505 8.70 15.34 36.40
CA GLY A 505 9.30 16.54 36.99
C GLY A 505 9.53 17.70 36.02
N LEU A 506 8.99 17.64 34.80
CA LEU A 506 8.99 18.76 33.85
C LEU A 506 7.68 19.53 33.91
N THR A 507 7.43 20.20 35.05
CA THR A 507 6.30 21.12 35.21
C THR A 507 6.48 22.37 34.33
N PRO A 508 5.42 23.15 34.05
CA PRO A 508 5.54 24.41 33.31
C PRO A 508 6.62 25.36 33.88
N GLU A 509 6.78 25.41 35.20
CA GLU A 509 7.82 26.20 35.88
C GLU A 509 9.22 25.66 35.59
N ALA A 510 9.41 24.34 35.70
CA ALA A 510 10.70 23.69 35.47
C ALA A 510 11.14 23.79 34.00
N VAL A 511 10.17 23.69 33.08
CA VAL A 511 10.36 23.85 31.64
C VAL A 511 10.83 25.26 31.29
N ARG A 512 10.24 26.31 31.88
CA ARG A 512 10.69 27.71 31.68
C ARG A 512 12.12 27.94 32.17
N ALA A 513 12.56 27.21 33.18
CA ALA A 513 13.93 27.25 33.68
C ALA A 513 14.92 26.47 32.81
N ALA A 514 14.46 25.71 31.81
CA ALA A 514 15.32 24.84 31.01
C ALA A 514 16.43 25.63 30.31
N ARG A 515 17.62 25.02 30.28
CA ARG A 515 18.79 25.55 29.59
C ARG A 515 19.27 24.54 28.55
N PRO A 516 19.76 25.00 27.37
CA PRO A 516 20.38 24.08 26.43
C PRO A 516 21.55 23.41 27.12
N ARG A 517 21.71 22.10 26.89
CA ARG A 517 22.88 21.38 27.38
C ARG A 517 24.12 22.07 26.85
N ARG A 518 24.96 22.62 27.74
CA ARG A 518 26.22 23.27 27.34
C ARG A 518 27.09 22.24 26.62
N LYS A 519 27.14 22.34 25.29
CA LYS A 519 28.13 21.66 24.46
C LYS A 519 29.50 22.19 24.88
N HIS A 520 30.20 21.49 25.75
CA HIS A 520 31.62 21.76 25.98
C HIS A 520 32.45 21.22 24.78
N MET A 521 32.09 21.65 23.57
CA MET A 521 32.74 21.28 22.31
C MET A 521 34.08 21.99 22.12
N ALA A 522 34.24 23.19 22.70
CA ALA A 522 35.52 23.90 22.74
C ALA A 522 36.55 23.12 23.59
N THR A 523 36.19 22.74 24.82
CA THR A 523 37.07 21.91 25.66
C THR A 523 37.23 20.49 25.12
N HIS A 524 36.24 19.89 24.46
CA HIS A 524 36.43 18.60 23.80
C HIS A 524 37.42 18.72 22.63
N PHE A 525 37.29 19.74 21.78
CA PHE A 525 38.24 19.98 20.69
C PHE A 525 39.64 20.26 21.24
N GLU A 526 39.78 21.14 22.24
CA GLU A 526 41.06 21.46 22.88
C GLU A 526 41.69 20.23 23.57
N ARG A 527 40.91 19.40 24.26
CA ARG A 527 41.39 18.17 24.90
C ARG A 527 41.83 17.12 23.87
N THR A 528 41.04 16.89 22.82
CA THR A 528 41.43 15.95 21.76
C THR A 528 42.60 16.50 20.93
N LEU A 529 42.71 17.83 20.75
CA LEU A 529 43.86 18.48 20.11
C LEU A 529 45.12 18.35 20.97
N ALA A 530 45.01 18.45 22.31
CA ALA A 530 46.11 18.16 23.22
C ALA A 530 46.56 16.69 23.12
N GLY A 531 45.61 15.75 23.01
CA GLY A 531 45.90 14.34 22.72
C GLY A 531 46.60 14.15 21.37
N ALA A 532 46.17 14.86 20.33
CA ALA A 532 46.85 14.85 19.02
C ALA A 532 48.30 15.37 19.13
N ARG A 533 48.55 16.44 19.90
CA ARG A 533 49.92 16.94 20.17
C ARG A 533 50.76 15.94 20.95
N ALA A 534 50.19 15.23 21.91
CA ALA A 534 50.90 14.19 22.65
C ALA A 534 51.27 13.02 21.72
N TYR A 535 50.32 12.58 20.89
CA TYR A 535 50.54 11.52 19.90
C TYR A 535 51.62 11.91 18.87
N ALA A 536 51.54 13.12 18.30
CA ALA A 536 52.53 13.60 17.33
C ALA A 536 53.94 13.71 17.94
N ARG A 537 54.07 14.12 19.21
CA ARG A 537 55.37 14.13 19.90
C ARG A 537 55.95 12.73 20.11
N ALA A 538 55.10 11.74 20.37
CA ALA A 538 55.54 10.36 20.61
C ALA A 538 55.86 9.60 19.30
N HIS A 539 55.16 9.90 18.22
CA HIS A 539 55.21 9.12 16.97
C HIS A 539 55.71 9.90 15.76
N GLY A 540 56.08 11.18 15.91
CA GLY A 540 56.55 12.06 14.84
C GLY A 540 55.45 12.54 13.86
N THR A 541 54.31 11.85 13.79
CA THR A 541 53.23 12.16 12.82
C THR A 541 51.85 11.76 13.34
N LEU A 542 50.81 12.42 12.81
CA LEU A 542 49.41 12.08 13.03
C LEU A 542 48.86 11.02 12.06
N VAL A 543 49.61 10.62 11.03
CA VAL A 543 49.12 9.65 10.01
C VAL A 543 49.04 8.22 10.54
N ASN A 544 49.86 7.91 11.55
CA ASN A 544 49.91 6.59 12.20
C ASN A 544 48.72 6.33 13.14
N ALA A 545 47.92 7.36 13.45
CA ALA A 545 46.68 7.19 14.19
C ALA A 545 45.59 6.57 13.28
N THR A 546 45.46 5.24 13.32
CA THR A 546 44.43 4.48 12.60
C THR A 546 43.08 4.62 13.29
N SER A 547 41.99 4.21 12.62
CA SER A 547 40.61 4.39 13.12
C SER A 547 40.37 3.87 14.54
N ASP A 548 41.15 2.88 14.97
CA ASP A 548 41.05 2.25 16.30
C ASP A 548 41.99 2.87 17.35
N THR A 549 42.85 3.83 16.96
CA THR A 549 43.78 4.50 17.87
C THR A 549 43.01 5.31 18.91
N VAL A 550 43.20 4.92 20.17
CA VAL A 550 42.71 5.63 21.35
C VAL A 550 43.87 6.31 22.06
N GLN A 551 43.80 7.63 22.23
CA GLN A 551 44.77 8.43 22.95
C GLN A 551 44.07 9.12 24.12
N ASP A 552 44.58 8.93 25.34
CA ASP A 552 44.03 9.52 26.57
C ASP A 552 42.51 9.30 26.74
N GLY A 553 42.02 8.11 26.33
CA GLY A 553 40.61 7.72 26.39
C GLY A 553 39.73 8.24 25.24
N PHE A 554 40.30 8.95 24.27
CA PHE A 554 39.59 9.46 23.08
C PHE A 554 39.94 8.66 21.83
N LYS A 555 38.95 8.34 21.00
CA LYS A 555 39.14 7.73 19.66
C LYS A 555 39.77 8.72 18.68
N LEU A 556 41.08 8.96 18.84
CA LEU A 556 41.85 9.96 18.13
C LEU A 556 41.81 9.74 16.61
N GLY A 557 41.97 8.49 16.14
CA GLY A 557 41.97 8.22 14.70
C GLY A 557 40.64 8.47 14.01
N GLN A 558 39.52 8.07 14.64
CA GLN A 558 38.18 8.38 14.14
C GLN A 558 37.92 9.90 14.14
N TRP A 559 38.41 10.60 15.16
CA TRP A 559 38.30 12.05 15.23
C TRP A 559 39.10 12.74 14.12
N LEU A 560 40.36 12.34 13.88
CA LEU A 560 41.21 12.87 12.80
C LEU A 560 40.59 12.62 11.42
N ALA A 561 40.03 11.43 11.17
CA ALA A 561 39.31 11.13 9.93
C ALA A 561 38.13 12.08 9.68
N ASN A 562 37.36 12.36 10.73
CA ASN A 562 36.27 13.33 10.68
C ASN A 562 36.76 14.77 10.47
N GLN A 563 37.90 15.17 11.05
CA GLN A 563 38.48 16.51 10.81
C GLN A 563 38.96 16.66 9.37
N ARG A 564 39.64 15.64 8.79
CA ARG A 564 40.09 15.64 7.38
C ARG A 564 38.91 15.82 6.43
N SER A 565 37.83 15.07 6.64
CA SER A 565 36.60 15.17 5.83
C SER A 565 35.97 16.56 5.90
N LYS A 566 35.87 17.13 7.10
CA LYS A 566 35.31 18.47 7.31
C LYS A 566 36.17 19.56 6.68
N ASP A 567 37.48 19.44 6.79
CA ASP A 567 38.43 20.40 6.22
C ASP A 567 38.38 20.38 4.68
N ARG A 568 38.40 19.21 4.04
CA ARG A 568 38.21 19.11 2.57
C ARG A 568 36.90 19.75 2.12
N ALA A 569 35.81 19.47 2.82
CA ALA A 569 34.51 20.07 2.51
C ALA A 569 34.46 21.59 2.78
N TYR A 570 35.30 22.10 3.68
CA TYR A 570 35.41 23.53 3.98
C TYR A 570 36.25 24.25 2.90
N GLN A 571 37.42 23.70 2.56
CA GLN A 571 38.30 24.23 1.52
C GLN A 571 37.60 24.27 0.16
N MET A 572 36.81 23.26 -0.20
CA MET A 572 36.00 23.26 -1.42
C MET A 572 34.96 24.40 -1.49
N ARG A 573 34.50 24.90 -0.33
CA ARG A 573 33.49 25.97 -0.26
C ARG A 573 34.09 27.36 -0.10
N HIS A 574 35.25 27.46 0.53
CA HIS A 574 35.80 28.74 0.99
C HIS A 574 37.21 29.04 0.47
N GLY A 575 37.84 28.11 -0.25
CA GLY A 575 39.18 28.29 -0.83
C GLY A 575 40.33 28.37 0.18
N ALA A 576 40.08 28.20 1.48
CA ALA A 576 41.08 28.30 2.54
C ALA A 576 40.85 27.27 3.67
N PRO A 577 41.89 26.85 4.41
CA PRO A 577 41.74 25.96 5.57
C PRO A 577 40.96 26.62 6.71
N SER A 578 40.20 25.81 7.46
CA SER A 578 39.52 26.30 8.65
C SER A 578 40.49 26.61 9.81
N SER A 579 40.09 27.42 10.79
CA SER A 579 40.91 27.67 12.00
C SER A 579 41.28 26.39 12.76
N ARG A 580 40.41 25.37 12.73
CA ARG A 580 40.69 24.04 13.31
C ARG A 580 41.70 23.25 12.49
N ALA A 581 41.69 23.40 11.17
CA ALA A 581 42.67 22.80 10.29
C ALA A 581 44.04 23.44 10.47
N LEU A 582 44.12 24.77 10.59
CA LEU A 582 45.36 25.48 10.91
C LEU A 582 45.98 25.00 12.23
N ALA A 583 45.15 24.77 13.26
CA ALA A 583 45.62 24.23 14.54
C ALA A 583 46.18 22.80 14.45
N LEU A 584 45.72 21.99 13.48
CA LEU A 584 46.24 20.65 13.20
C LEU A 584 47.48 20.68 12.28
N SER A 585 47.49 21.57 11.29
CA SER A 585 48.66 21.81 10.43
C SER A 585 49.87 22.33 11.21
N ALA A 586 49.65 23.05 12.32
CA ALA A 586 50.70 23.43 13.25
C ALA A 586 51.29 22.25 14.04
N ILE A 587 50.63 21.09 14.07
CA ILE A 587 51.09 19.87 14.74
C ILE A 587 51.78 18.94 13.74
N ASP A 588 51.16 18.75 12.58
CA ASP A 588 51.67 17.93 11.47
C ASP A 588 51.24 18.61 10.17
N PRO A 589 52.15 19.22 9.38
CA PRO A 589 51.81 19.90 8.13
C PRO A 589 51.07 19.00 7.13
N TRP A 590 51.36 17.70 7.18
CA TRP A 590 50.78 16.69 6.32
C TRP A 590 49.71 15.86 7.04
N TRP A 591 49.01 16.42 8.04
CA TRP A 591 47.91 15.71 8.71
C TRP A 591 46.73 15.39 7.77
N ASN A 592 46.53 16.19 6.72
CA ASN A 592 45.51 16.02 5.67
C ASN A 592 46.14 16.19 4.27
N PRO A 593 46.94 15.21 3.80
CA PRO A 593 47.67 15.36 2.55
C PRO A 593 46.75 15.21 1.32
N PRO A 594 47.18 15.69 0.14
CA PRO A 594 46.47 15.49 -1.13
C PRO A 594 46.62 14.06 -1.69
N TRP A 595 47.53 13.25 -1.13
CA TRP A 595 47.72 11.82 -1.46
C TRP A 595 47.09 10.89 -0.40
N SER A 596 47.24 9.58 -0.57
CA SER A 596 46.67 8.59 0.36
C SER A 596 47.42 8.55 1.70
N LEU A 597 46.71 8.38 2.81
CA LEU A 597 47.34 8.22 4.13
C LEU A 597 48.23 6.96 4.19
N GLU A 598 47.92 5.96 3.37
CA GLU A 598 48.75 4.75 3.23
C GLU A 598 50.13 5.08 2.63
N TRP A 599 50.18 5.90 1.57
CA TRP A 599 51.43 6.36 0.98
C TRP A 599 52.30 7.09 2.01
N GLN A 600 51.70 7.98 2.80
CA GLN A 600 52.42 8.75 3.81
C GLN A 600 52.92 7.87 4.97
N ARG A 601 52.21 6.79 5.32
CA ARG A 601 52.69 5.80 6.31
C ARG A 601 53.90 5.03 5.78
N SER A 602 53.83 4.56 4.54
CA SER A 602 54.97 3.87 3.90
C SER A 602 56.20 4.78 3.80
N TRP A 603 56.00 6.08 3.53
CA TRP A 603 57.07 7.07 3.59
C TRP A 603 57.67 7.19 5.00
N HIS A 604 56.85 7.33 6.05
CA HIS A 604 57.36 7.39 7.44
C HIS A 604 58.10 6.11 7.85
N GLN A 605 57.66 4.96 7.35
CA GLN A 605 58.35 3.69 7.56
C GLN A 605 59.74 3.70 6.90
N ALA A 606 59.85 4.20 5.67
CA ALA A 606 61.13 4.38 4.98
C ALA A 606 62.02 5.40 5.70
N HIS A 607 61.45 6.53 6.12
CA HIS A 607 62.16 7.58 6.86
C HIS A 607 62.71 7.07 8.19
N THR A 608 61.92 6.30 8.95
CA THR A 608 62.38 5.67 10.20
C THR A 608 63.54 4.71 9.92
N HIS A 609 63.42 3.89 8.88
CA HIS A 609 64.49 2.96 8.48
C HIS A 609 65.80 3.68 8.12
N VAL A 610 65.72 4.83 7.43
CA VAL A 610 66.88 5.69 7.14
C VAL A 610 67.44 6.34 8.41
N GLN A 611 66.57 6.79 9.32
CA GLN A 611 66.99 7.36 10.61
C GLN A 611 67.68 6.33 11.51
N ASP A 612 67.30 5.06 11.42
CA ASP A 612 67.93 3.94 12.13
C ASP A 612 69.31 3.56 11.54
N GLY A 613 69.76 4.27 10.49
CA GLY A 613 71.10 4.15 9.90
C GLY A 613 71.18 3.23 8.69
N HIS A 614 70.05 2.73 8.18
CA HIS A 614 70.02 1.90 6.97
C HIS A 614 70.03 2.77 5.70
N VAL A 615 70.80 2.33 4.69
CA VAL A 615 70.89 3.04 3.41
C VAL A 615 69.90 2.42 2.42
N LEU A 616 69.04 3.26 1.82
CA LEU A 616 68.14 2.83 0.75
C LEU A 616 68.91 2.70 -0.57
N ASP A 617 69.47 1.52 -0.83
CA ASP A 617 70.17 1.23 -2.09
C ASP A 617 69.17 0.87 -3.20
N ALA A 618 68.86 1.86 -4.04
CA ALA A 618 67.96 1.70 -5.17
C ALA A 618 68.54 0.82 -6.29
N THR A 619 69.88 0.72 -6.39
CA THR A 619 70.56 -0.09 -7.43
C THR A 619 70.54 -1.58 -7.08
N ALA A 620 70.52 -1.91 -5.79
CA ALA A 620 70.41 -3.28 -5.27
C ALA A 620 68.96 -3.71 -4.95
N GLY A 621 67.95 -2.89 -5.27
CA GLY A 621 66.54 -3.22 -5.04
C GLY A 621 66.07 -3.11 -3.57
N PHE A 622 66.68 -2.19 -2.81
CA PHE A 622 66.38 -1.92 -1.40
C PHE A 622 66.59 -3.13 -0.48
N PRO A 623 67.81 -3.71 -0.45
CA PRO A 623 68.16 -4.76 0.50
C PRO A 623 67.96 -4.26 1.95
N ASP A 624 67.71 -5.18 2.87
CA ASP A 624 67.47 -4.91 4.30
C ASP A 624 66.14 -4.18 4.64
N THR A 625 65.29 -3.90 3.64
CA THR A 625 63.91 -3.46 3.87
C THR A 625 62.92 -4.63 3.88
N SER A 626 61.76 -4.46 4.52
CA SER A 626 60.67 -5.45 4.41
C SER A 626 60.20 -5.57 2.94
N SER A 627 59.74 -6.76 2.52
CA SER A 627 59.26 -6.98 1.15
C SER A 627 58.17 -5.98 0.70
N ALA A 628 57.31 -5.56 1.61
CA ALA A 628 56.29 -4.55 1.37
C ALA A 628 56.88 -3.14 1.17
N LEU A 629 57.91 -2.79 1.95
CA LEU A 629 58.61 -1.50 1.85
C LEU A 629 59.48 -1.43 0.59
N ALA A 630 60.24 -2.48 0.28
CA ALA A 630 61.00 -2.61 -0.97
C ALA A 630 60.08 -2.42 -2.18
N THR A 631 58.96 -3.15 -2.21
CA THR A 631 57.95 -3.04 -3.29
C THR A 631 57.40 -1.61 -3.41
N TRP A 632 57.15 -0.93 -2.29
CA TRP A 632 56.67 0.45 -2.31
C TRP A 632 57.71 1.42 -2.86
N LEU A 633 58.98 1.30 -2.43
CA LEU A 633 60.11 2.13 -2.88
C LEU A 633 60.41 1.94 -4.37
N THR A 634 60.44 0.69 -4.87
CA THR A 634 60.59 0.39 -6.30
C THR A 634 59.49 1.02 -7.14
N ASN A 635 58.24 0.99 -6.64
CA ASN A 635 57.13 1.67 -7.32
C ASN A 635 57.30 3.20 -7.32
N GLN A 636 57.88 3.80 -6.27
CA GLN A 636 58.12 5.25 -6.24
C GLN A 636 59.21 5.64 -7.25
N CYS A 637 60.30 4.88 -7.35
CA CYS A 637 61.35 5.12 -8.35
C CYS A 637 60.80 5.02 -9.78
N ALA A 638 59.99 3.98 -10.07
CA ALA A 638 59.38 3.79 -11.38
C ALA A 638 58.34 4.86 -11.77
N GLN A 639 57.84 5.62 -10.80
CA GLN A 639 56.80 6.64 -11.00
C GLN A 639 57.28 8.05 -10.67
N TYR A 640 58.58 8.24 -10.42
CA TYR A 640 59.14 9.47 -9.84
C TYR A 640 58.74 10.73 -10.62
N ASP A 641 58.77 10.67 -11.95
CA ASP A 641 58.43 11.77 -12.87
C ASP A 641 56.92 12.12 -12.88
N THR A 642 56.08 11.29 -12.25
CA THR A 642 54.63 11.46 -12.15
C THR A 642 54.16 11.79 -10.73
N LEU A 643 55.08 11.80 -9.75
CA LEU A 643 54.78 12.16 -8.37
C LEU A 643 54.59 13.68 -8.24
N GLN A 644 53.80 14.10 -7.26
CA GLN A 644 53.62 15.52 -6.97
C GLN A 644 54.95 16.12 -6.43
N PRO A 645 55.22 17.42 -6.65
CA PRO A 645 56.44 18.06 -6.16
C PRO A 645 56.70 17.81 -4.67
N ASP A 646 55.68 17.96 -3.83
CA ASP A 646 55.80 17.70 -2.38
C ASP A 646 56.11 16.22 -2.06
N GLN A 647 55.68 15.27 -2.90
CA GLN A 647 56.03 13.86 -2.73
C GLN A 647 57.47 13.59 -3.15
N GLN A 648 57.97 14.27 -4.19
CA GLN A 648 59.37 14.21 -4.61
C GLN A 648 60.28 14.81 -3.52
N ASP A 649 59.87 15.94 -2.91
CA ASP A 649 60.59 16.55 -1.80
C ASP A 649 60.67 15.63 -0.58
N LEU A 650 59.56 14.95 -0.24
CA LEU A 650 59.56 13.95 0.82
C LEU A 650 60.46 12.75 0.47
N LEU A 651 60.45 12.25 -0.76
CA LEU A 651 61.34 11.16 -1.17
C LEU A 651 62.82 11.57 -1.19
N ALA A 652 63.13 12.80 -1.57
CA ALA A 652 64.47 13.35 -1.51
C ALA A 652 65.00 13.40 -0.06
N GLN A 653 64.13 13.69 0.93
CA GLN A 653 64.50 13.68 2.36
C GLN A 653 64.94 12.29 2.88
N ILE A 654 64.50 11.21 2.24
CA ILE A 654 64.93 9.83 2.57
C ILE A 654 66.05 9.32 1.64
N GLY A 655 66.66 10.21 0.85
CA GLY A 655 67.81 9.90 0.00
C GLY A 655 67.47 9.37 -1.39
N LEU A 656 66.19 9.39 -1.79
CA LEU A 656 65.70 9.04 -3.12
C LEU A 656 65.49 10.30 -3.98
N SER A 657 66.57 10.77 -4.61
CA SER A 657 66.54 11.87 -5.59
C SER A 657 66.14 11.39 -6.99
N ALA A 658 65.84 12.33 -7.90
CA ALA A 658 65.52 12.03 -9.30
C ALA A 658 66.60 11.17 -9.96
N ASP A 659 67.88 11.53 -9.81
CA ASP A 659 69.01 10.79 -10.38
C ASP A 659 69.11 9.37 -9.81
N ARG A 660 68.90 9.19 -8.50
CA ARG A 660 68.90 7.87 -7.85
C ARG A 660 67.69 7.02 -8.18
N ALA A 661 66.54 7.65 -8.43
CA ALA A 661 65.34 6.98 -8.93
C ALA A 661 65.50 6.56 -10.40
N CYS A 662 66.29 7.30 -11.19
CA CYS A 662 66.68 6.92 -12.55
C CYS A 662 67.70 5.77 -12.57
N ASP A 663 68.68 5.76 -11.66
CA ASP A 663 69.72 4.73 -11.57
C ASP A 663 69.24 3.43 -10.89
N ALA A 664 68.08 3.45 -10.24
CA ALA A 664 67.46 2.29 -9.60
C ALA A 664 67.28 1.16 -10.63
N ALA A 665 67.80 -0.03 -10.32
CA ALA A 665 67.76 -1.16 -11.23
C ALA A 665 66.31 -1.46 -11.66
N ALA A 666 66.05 -1.21 -12.94
CA ALA A 666 64.78 -1.30 -13.67
C ALA A 666 63.80 -0.11 -13.47
N ARG A 667 63.84 0.86 -14.40
CA ARG A 667 62.63 1.42 -15.01
C ARG A 667 62.07 0.36 -15.97
N PRO A 668 61.07 -0.48 -15.61
CA PRO A 668 60.60 -1.56 -16.48
C PRO A 668 59.72 -1.05 -17.64
N ALA A 669 59.63 0.28 -17.81
CA ALA A 669 58.75 0.92 -18.78
C ALA A 669 59.48 1.37 -20.05
N GLU A 670 60.82 1.41 -20.05
CA GLU A 670 61.62 1.89 -21.19
C GLU A 670 62.56 0.82 -21.78
N ASN A 671 62.48 -0.43 -21.32
CA ASN A 671 63.06 -1.54 -22.05
C ASN A 671 62.07 -1.96 -23.14
N GLU A 672 62.40 -1.74 -24.41
CA GLU A 672 61.59 -2.13 -25.57
C GLU A 672 61.28 -3.66 -25.55
N ALA A 673 62.20 -4.44 -24.97
CA ALA A 673 62.05 -5.87 -24.68
C ALA A 673 60.99 -6.20 -23.61
N ASP A 674 60.78 -5.32 -22.61
CA ASP A 674 59.80 -5.51 -21.53
C ASP A 674 58.38 -5.13 -21.98
N PHE A 675 58.23 -4.11 -22.83
CA PHE A 675 56.92 -3.79 -23.43
C PHE A 675 56.48 -4.87 -24.42
N ALA A 676 57.40 -5.36 -25.27
CA ALA A 676 57.09 -6.45 -26.21
C ALA A 676 56.69 -7.74 -25.47
N THR A 677 57.39 -8.06 -24.38
CA THR A 677 57.08 -9.20 -23.50
C THR A 677 55.73 -9.00 -22.79
N GLY A 678 55.50 -7.84 -22.18
CA GLY A 678 54.22 -7.49 -21.54
C GLY A 678 53.04 -7.49 -22.52
N LEU A 679 53.25 -7.03 -23.75
CA LEU A 679 52.27 -7.09 -24.84
C LEU A 679 52.01 -8.54 -25.27
N GLY A 680 53.03 -9.39 -25.29
CA GLY A 680 52.88 -10.83 -25.52
C GLY A 680 51.97 -11.49 -24.48
N TYR A 681 52.21 -11.21 -23.19
CA TYR A 681 51.35 -11.68 -22.11
C TYR A 681 49.96 -11.04 -22.12
N ALA A 682 49.83 -9.77 -22.50
CA ALA A 682 48.53 -9.13 -22.68
C ALA A 682 47.73 -9.80 -23.81
N ARG A 683 48.35 -10.13 -24.94
CA ARG A 683 47.73 -10.88 -26.04
C ARG A 683 47.34 -12.29 -25.61
N SER A 684 48.22 -13.00 -24.89
CA SER A 684 47.92 -14.32 -24.31
C SER A 684 46.72 -14.27 -23.35
N TYR A 685 46.73 -13.31 -22.43
CA TYR A 685 45.63 -13.10 -21.48
C TYR A 685 44.33 -12.70 -22.18
N HIS A 686 44.40 -11.80 -23.17
CA HIS A 686 43.22 -11.42 -23.95
C HIS A 686 42.67 -12.62 -24.75
N SER A 687 43.54 -13.48 -25.29
CA SER A 687 43.14 -14.72 -25.95
C SER A 687 42.43 -15.67 -24.98
N ALA A 688 42.93 -15.79 -23.75
CA ALA A 688 42.37 -16.68 -22.73
C ALA A 688 41.06 -16.15 -22.10
N TYR A 689 40.94 -14.84 -21.89
CA TYR A 689 39.87 -14.24 -21.08
C TYR A 689 39.00 -13.23 -21.83
N GLY A 690 39.30 -12.92 -23.10
CA GLY A 690 38.54 -12.00 -23.94
C GLY A 690 38.60 -10.53 -23.53
N THR A 691 39.46 -10.16 -22.57
CA THR A 691 39.60 -8.79 -22.08
C THR A 691 40.98 -8.54 -21.49
N LEU A 692 41.40 -7.28 -21.47
CA LEU A 692 42.52 -6.80 -20.67
C LEU A 692 42.10 -6.26 -19.29
N ALA A 693 40.85 -6.41 -18.84
CA ALA A 693 40.36 -5.92 -17.54
C ALA A 693 40.88 -6.68 -16.30
N ALA A 694 42.14 -7.13 -16.32
CA ALA A 694 42.83 -7.81 -15.24
C ALA A 694 42.76 -7.03 -13.90
N ALA A 695 42.66 -7.77 -12.80
CA ALA A 695 42.80 -7.18 -11.47
C ALA A 695 44.25 -6.75 -11.24
N ILE A 696 44.49 -5.82 -10.32
CA ILE A 696 45.83 -5.27 -10.09
C ILE A 696 46.86 -6.33 -9.69
N ASN A 697 46.40 -7.39 -9.02
CA ASN A 697 47.20 -8.52 -8.53
C ASN A 697 47.20 -9.72 -9.49
N THR A 698 46.67 -9.58 -10.71
CA THR A 698 46.67 -10.68 -11.69
C THR A 698 48.09 -10.99 -12.14
N VAL A 699 48.52 -12.23 -11.92
CA VAL A 699 49.72 -12.82 -12.48
C VAL A 699 49.28 -13.80 -13.58
N HIS A 700 49.79 -13.62 -14.80
CA HIS A 700 49.47 -14.46 -15.96
C HIS A 700 50.76 -15.12 -16.45
N ASP A 701 50.82 -16.45 -16.40
CA ASP A 701 52.00 -17.25 -16.78
C ASP A 701 53.31 -16.74 -16.12
N GLY A 702 53.23 -16.41 -14.84
CA GLY A 702 54.35 -15.90 -14.04
C GLY A 702 54.64 -14.41 -14.18
N PHE A 703 53.99 -13.70 -15.10
CA PHE A 703 54.15 -12.27 -15.31
C PHE A 703 53.10 -11.45 -14.54
N GLU A 704 53.51 -10.38 -13.83
CA GLU A 704 52.62 -9.48 -13.07
C GLU A 704 51.77 -8.55 -13.97
N LEU A 705 50.99 -9.16 -14.86
CA LEU A 705 50.23 -8.48 -15.91
C LEU A 705 49.28 -7.40 -15.36
N GLY A 706 48.66 -7.65 -14.21
CA GLY A 706 47.73 -6.71 -13.56
C GLY A 706 48.37 -5.37 -13.19
N ARG A 707 49.59 -5.41 -12.64
CA ARG A 707 50.36 -4.22 -12.29
C ARG A 707 50.91 -3.52 -13.52
N TRP A 708 51.36 -4.29 -14.51
CA TRP A 708 51.81 -3.76 -15.79
C TRP A 708 50.69 -3.01 -16.52
N LEU A 709 49.51 -3.61 -16.71
CA LEU A 709 48.36 -2.95 -17.36
C LEU A 709 47.87 -1.72 -16.59
N ARG A 710 47.94 -1.71 -15.25
CA ARG A 710 47.63 -0.52 -14.44
C ARG A 710 48.55 0.65 -14.78
N ARG A 711 49.86 0.40 -14.87
CA ARG A 711 50.84 1.43 -15.24
C ARG A 711 50.57 1.97 -16.64
N GLN A 712 50.36 1.09 -17.62
CA GLN A 712 50.04 1.50 -18.99
C GLN A 712 48.77 2.38 -19.06
N ARG A 713 47.72 2.05 -18.31
CA ARG A 713 46.49 2.87 -18.23
C ARG A 713 46.74 4.24 -17.61
N GLN A 714 47.59 4.30 -16.59
CA GLN A 714 47.92 5.56 -15.93
C GLN A 714 48.69 6.49 -16.87
N HIS A 715 49.64 5.96 -17.63
CA HIS A 715 50.34 6.71 -18.66
C HIS A 715 49.37 7.23 -19.73
N ALA A 716 48.53 6.36 -20.30
CA ALA A 716 47.56 6.77 -21.32
C ALA A 716 46.57 7.85 -20.84
N ARG A 717 46.13 7.81 -19.58
CA ARG A 717 45.28 8.86 -18.99
C ARG A 717 46.03 10.17 -18.79
N THR A 718 47.28 10.08 -18.32
CA THR A 718 48.12 11.25 -18.08
C THR A 718 48.46 11.96 -19.40
N ASP A 719 48.70 11.19 -20.47
CA ASP A 719 48.92 11.72 -21.82
C ASP A 719 47.65 12.39 -22.36
N ALA A 720 46.48 11.76 -22.18
CA ALA A 720 45.19 12.32 -22.58
C ALA A 720 44.86 13.61 -21.82
N ASP A 721 45.12 13.68 -20.51
CA ASP A 721 44.90 14.86 -19.68
C ASP A 721 45.82 16.03 -20.08
N ARG A 722 47.00 15.73 -20.64
CA ARG A 722 47.94 16.72 -21.19
C ARG A 722 47.62 17.13 -22.64
N GLY A 723 46.60 16.53 -23.25
CA GLY A 723 46.25 16.76 -24.67
C GLY A 723 47.25 16.20 -25.67
N ALA A 724 48.12 15.27 -25.24
CA ALA A 724 49.12 14.64 -26.11
C ALA A 724 48.48 13.58 -27.03
N PRO A 725 48.99 13.38 -28.26
CA PRO A 725 48.54 12.29 -29.11
C PRO A 725 48.80 10.92 -28.46
N GLN A 726 47.95 9.93 -28.76
CA GLN A 726 48.09 8.59 -28.19
C GLN A 726 49.46 7.98 -28.53
N SER A 727 50.18 7.52 -27.51
CA SER A 727 51.46 6.84 -27.68
C SER A 727 51.33 5.56 -28.51
N VAL A 728 52.41 5.16 -29.19
CA VAL A 728 52.46 3.91 -29.99
C VAL A 728 52.11 2.69 -29.13
N ALA A 729 52.53 2.69 -27.86
CA ALA A 729 52.17 1.68 -26.88
C ALA A 729 50.65 1.61 -26.62
N ALA A 730 50.01 2.77 -26.42
CA ALA A 730 48.56 2.85 -26.21
C ALA A 730 47.77 2.44 -27.45
N GLN A 731 48.22 2.83 -28.65
CA GLN A 731 47.62 2.39 -29.92
C GLN A 731 47.71 0.86 -30.08
N THR A 732 48.86 0.29 -29.74
CA THR A 732 49.10 -1.16 -29.83
C THR A 732 48.23 -1.96 -28.86
N LEU A 733 48.01 -1.47 -27.64
CA LEU A 733 47.08 -2.08 -26.68
C LEU A 733 45.62 -1.90 -27.06
N THR A 734 45.26 -0.75 -27.67
CA THR A 734 43.91 -0.50 -28.20
C THR A 734 43.58 -1.46 -29.35
N ALA A 735 44.57 -1.83 -30.16
CA ALA A 735 44.41 -2.85 -31.20
C ALA A 735 44.19 -4.27 -30.62
N VAL A 736 44.60 -4.53 -29.37
CA VAL A 736 44.37 -5.81 -28.69
C VAL A 736 43.00 -5.82 -28.01
N ASP A 737 42.68 -4.80 -27.23
CA ASP A 737 41.37 -4.61 -26.58
C ASP A 737 41.00 -3.12 -26.66
N PRO A 738 39.99 -2.72 -27.45
CA PRO A 738 39.56 -1.32 -27.55
C PRO A 738 39.13 -0.70 -26.22
N TRP A 739 38.76 -1.52 -25.25
CA TRP A 739 38.34 -1.14 -23.90
C TRP A 739 39.39 -1.50 -22.85
N TRP A 740 40.68 -1.56 -23.21
CA TRP A 740 41.75 -1.79 -22.25
C TRP A 740 41.87 -0.67 -21.21
N CYS A 741 41.55 0.58 -21.58
CA CYS A 741 41.51 1.76 -20.70
C CYS A 741 40.16 2.49 -20.79
N PRO A 742 39.09 1.93 -20.19
CA PRO A 742 37.74 2.47 -20.34
C PRO A 742 37.50 3.70 -19.44
N PRO A 743 36.48 4.52 -19.76
CA PRO A 743 36.03 5.62 -18.91
C PRO A 743 35.16 5.15 -17.72
N TRP A 744 34.84 3.86 -17.63
CA TRP A 744 34.11 3.25 -16.50
C TRP A 744 35.01 2.34 -15.65
N SER A 745 34.47 1.79 -14.55
CA SER A 745 35.24 0.92 -13.66
C SER A 745 35.60 -0.42 -14.30
N LEU A 746 36.84 -0.89 -14.12
CA LEU A 746 37.27 -2.23 -14.58
C LEU A 746 36.48 -3.38 -13.91
N ALA A 747 35.95 -3.13 -12.70
CA ALA A 747 35.07 -4.10 -12.02
C ALA A 747 33.75 -4.30 -12.79
N TRP A 748 33.21 -3.24 -13.39
CA TRP A 748 32.04 -3.34 -14.26
C TRP A 748 32.34 -4.20 -15.50
N GLN A 749 33.48 -3.96 -16.16
CA GLN A 749 33.88 -4.70 -17.36
C GLN A 749 34.15 -6.18 -17.07
N ARG A 750 34.77 -6.51 -15.92
CA ARG A 750 34.92 -7.90 -15.46
C ARG A 750 33.57 -8.58 -15.20
N SER A 751 32.63 -7.86 -14.57
CA SER A 751 31.29 -8.39 -14.32
C SER A 751 30.57 -8.67 -15.65
N TRP A 752 30.67 -7.76 -16.61
CA TRP A 752 30.13 -7.96 -17.96
C TRP A 752 30.77 -9.15 -18.67
N GLN A 753 32.11 -9.26 -18.67
CA GLN A 753 32.84 -10.40 -19.26
C GLN A 753 32.42 -11.74 -18.66
N HIS A 754 32.25 -11.79 -17.33
CA HIS A 754 31.78 -13.00 -16.65
C HIS A 754 30.39 -13.42 -17.12
N ILE A 755 29.46 -12.45 -17.23
CA ILE A 755 28.13 -12.68 -17.78
C ILE A 755 28.21 -13.12 -19.25
N HIS A 756 29.02 -12.44 -20.07
CA HIS A 756 29.20 -12.77 -21.49
C HIS A 756 29.70 -14.20 -21.69
N GLN A 757 30.67 -14.65 -20.90
CA GLN A 757 31.16 -16.03 -20.91
C GLN A 757 30.07 -17.03 -20.50
N GLN A 758 29.33 -16.74 -19.43
CA GLN A 758 28.22 -17.59 -18.99
C GLN A 758 27.15 -17.74 -20.09
N VAL A 759 26.84 -16.65 -20.79
CA VAL A 759 25.91 -16.65 -21.93
C VAL A 759 26.43 -17.52 -23.07
N GLN A 760 27.72 -17.42 -23.42
CA GLN A 760 28.35 -18.29 -24.41
C GLN A 760 28.34 -19.77 -24.02
N THR A 761 28.39 -20.07 -22.72
CA THR A 761 28.28 -21.45 -22.19
C THR A 761 26.84 -21.95 -22.08
N GLY A 762 25.84 -21.16 -22.50
CA GLY A 762 24.43 -21.58 -22.57
C GLY A 762 23.51 -20.98 -21.52
N HIS A 763 23.98 -20.05 -20.67
CA HIS A 763 23.08 -19.33 -19.76
C HIS A 763 22.16 -18.37 -20.53
N GLN A 764 20.85 -18.48 -20.27
CA GLN A 764 19.87 -17.64 -20.96
C GLN A 764 19.77 -16.25 -20.32
N LEU A 765 20.04 -15.20 -21.11
CA LEU A 765 19.88 -13.79 -20.74
C LEU A 765 18.41 -13.36 -20.75
N ASP A 766 17.62 -14.00 -19.88
CA ASP A 766 16.17 -13.83 -19.87
C ASP A 766 15.75 -12.71 -18.92
N ALA A 767 15.71 -11.48 -19.44
CA ALA A 767 15.16 -10.33 -18.74
C ALA A 767 13.69 -10.53 -18.36
N THR A 768 12.94 -11.35 -19.10
CA THR A 768 11.53 -11.61 -18.85
C THR A 768 11.33 -12.54 -17.65
N HIS A 769 12.23 -13.47 -17.37
CA HIS A 769 12.17 -14.39 -16.21
C HIS A 769 13.17 -14.00 -15.11
N GLU A 770 13.48 -12.72 -14.97
CA GLU A 770 14.37 -12.15 -13.96
C GLU A 770 15.78 -12.77 -13.89
N PHE A 771 16.32 -13.23 -15.02
CA PHE A 771 17.68 -13.77 -15.13
C PHE A 771 17.92 -15.01 -14.24
N ARG A 772 16.91 -15.88 -14.05
CA ARG A 772 16.98 -17.03 -13.14
C ARG A 772 18.11 -18.03 -13.42
N SER A 773 18.62 -18.07 -14.65
CA SER A 773 19.80 -18.86 -15.03
C SER A 773 21.09 -18.37 -14.35
N PHE A 774 21.10 -17.17 -13.75
CA PHE A 774 22.27 -16.55 -13.12
C PHE A 774 22.19 -16.60 -11.58
N ALA A 775 23.37 -16.58 -10.94
CA ALA A 775 23.50 -16.53 -9.50
C ALA A 775 22.92 -15.23 -8.91
N PRO A 776 22.54 -15.19 -7.62
CA PRO A 776 21.91 -14.00 -7.01
C PRO A 776 22.67 -12.68 -7.18
N ALA A 777 24.01 -12.72 -7.12
CA ALA A 777 24.85 -11.53 -7.28
C ALA A 777 24.83 -10.99 -8.72
N GLU A 778 24.90 -11.89 -9.70
CA GLU A 778 24.81 -11.60 -11.14
C GLU A 778 23.43 -11.04 -11.50
N ARG A 779 22.35 -11.66 -10.98
CA ARG A 779 20.98 -11.15 -11.14
C ARG A 779 20.82 -9.73 -10.60
N ALA A 780 21.40 -9.45 -9.43
CA ALA A 780 21.37 -8.11 -8.85
C ALA A 780 22.14 -7.10 -9.70
N TRP A 781 23.26 -7.51 -10.29
CA TRP A 781 24.04 -6.69 -11.21
C TRP A 781 23.27 -6.38 -12.50
N LEU A 782 22.67 -7.39 -13.14
CA LEU A 782 21.87 -7.26 -14.37
C LEU A 782 20.64 -6.35 -14.17
N ARG A 783 19.91 -6.51 -13.06
CA ARG A 783 18.78 -5.63 -12.70
C ARG A 783 19.19 -4.17 -12.55
N ARG A 784 20.38 -3.94 -12.00
CA ARG A 784 20.93 -2.58 -11.86
C ARG A 784 21.23 -1.97 -13.22
N GLN A 785 21.76 -2.75 -14.16
CA GLN A 785 22.05 -2.26 -15.51
C GLN A 785 20.77 -1.88 -16.25
N ILE A 786 19.71 -2.70 -16.19
CA ILE A 786 18.41 -2.39 -16.80
C ILE A 786 17.79 -1.11 -16.24
N ARG A 787 17.83 -0.94 -14.90
CA ARG A 787 17.22 0.22 -14.25
C ARG A 787 17.86 1.54 -14.69
N HIS A 788 19.16 1.52 -14.96
CA HIS A 788 19.96 2.69 -15.28
C HIS A 788 20.47 2.66 -16.73
N TYR A 789 19.84 1.89 -17.61
CA TYR A 789 20.35 1.66 -18.97
C TYR A 789 20.54 2.97 -19.75
N SER A 790 19.61 3.91 -19.59
CA SER A 790 19.67 5.26 -20.17
C SER A 790 20.84 6.11 -19.67
N ASP A 791 21.32 5.83 -18.46
CA ASP A 791 22.37 6.61 -17.77
C ASP A 791 23.77 6.03 -18.02
N LEU A 792 23.86 4.86 -18.69
CA LEU A 792 25.12 4.20 -18.99
C LEU A 792 25.86 4.87 -20.14
N HIS A 793 27.20 4.78 -20.13
CA HIS A 793 28.01 5.27 -21.23
C HIS A 793 27.70 4.52 -22.54
N SER A 794 27.77 5.19 -23.69
CA SER A 794 27.41 4.60 -25.00
C SER A 794 28.20 3.32 -25.34
N GLY A 795 29.45 3.23 -24.89
CA GLY A 795 30.27 2.01 -24.96
C GLY A 795 29.74 0.87 -24.09
N GLN A 796 29.22 1.15 -22.90
CA GLN A 796 28.60 0.14 -22.03
C GLN A 796 27.27 -0.36 -22.61
N GLN A 797 26.48 0.54 -23.21
CA GLN A 797 25.25 0.19 -23.91
C GLN A 797 25.54 -0.74 -25.10
N ARG A 798 26.61 -0.47 -25.88
CA ARG A 798 27.06 -1.36 -26.96
C ARG A 798 27.45 -2.74 -26.44
N LEU A 799 28.27 -2.81 -25.39
CA LEU A 799 28.67 -4.09 -24.78
C LEU A 799 27.46 -4.88 -24.23
N LEU A 800 26.48 -4.20 -23.63
CA LEU A 800 25.24 -4.85 -23.17
C LEU A 800 24.38 -5.33 -24.34
N ALA A 801 24.32 -4.56 -25.43
CA ALA A 801 23.61 -4.97 -26.65
C ALA A 801 24.26 -6.20 -27.29
N ASP A 802 25.59 -6.34 -27.25
CA ASP A 802 26.32 -7.51 -27.78
C ASP A 802 25.93 -8.82 -27.09
N ILE A 803 25.55 -8.78 -25.81
CA ILE A 803 25.02 -9.94 -25.07
C ILE A 803 23.49 -10.08 -25.18
N GLY A 804 22.83 -9.25 -25.98
CA GLY A 804 21.38 -9.30 -26.20
C GLY A 804 20.54 -8.45 -25.24
N LEU A 805 21.16 -7.61 -24.40
CA LEU A 805 20.45 -6.62 -23.58
C LEU A 805 20.36 -5.29 -24.31
N THR A 806 19.32 -5.15 -25.13
CA THR A 806 19.01 -3.92 -25.86
C THR A 806 18.12 -2.98 -25.06
N GLU A 807 18.06 -1.70 -25.45
CA GLU A 807 17.16 -0.72 -24.85
C GLU A 807 15.70 -1.19 -24.83
N GLU A 808 15.24 -1.85 -25.89
CA GLU A 808 13.90 -2.42 -26.00
C GLU A 808 13.66 -3.57 -25.00
N SER A 809 14.65 -4.46 -24.82
CA SER A 809 14.59 -5.55 -23.83
C SER A 809 14.54 -5.01 -22.39
N THR A 810 15.19 -3.87 -22.12
CA THR A 810 15.25 -3.26 -20.78
C THR A 810 13.99 -2.50 -20.38
N ARG A 811 13.19 -2.06 -21.35
CA ARG A 811 11.92 -1.33 -21.12
C ARG A 811 10.75 -2.26 -20.81
N THR A 812 10.93 -3.57 -20.94
CA THR A 812 9.86 -4.56 -20.75
C THR A 812 9.83 -5.07 -19.31
N ARG A 813 8.69 -4.99 -18.62
CA ARG A 813 8.61 -5.51 -17.23
C ARG A 813 8.69 -7.05 -17.19
N PRO A 814 9.52 -7.62 -16.28
CA PRO A 814 9.65 -9.07 -16.14
C PRO A 814 8.36 -9.73 -15.62
N LEU A 815 8.22 -11.01 -15.93
CA LEU A 815 7.23 -11.92 -15.37
C LEU A 815 7.56 -12.22 -13.91
N SER A 816 6.58 -11.99 -13.04
CA SER A 816 6.64 -12.53 -11.67
C SER A 816 6.33 -14.04 -11.69
N PRO A 817 6.78 -14.81 -10.67
CA PRO A 817 6.41 -16.22 -10.53
C PRO A 817 4.89 -16.46 -10.60
N TYR A 818 4.10 -15.55 -10.02
CA TYR A 818 2.64 -15.61 -10.09
C TYR A 818 2.11 -15.43 -11.53
N ALA A 819 2.75 -14.60 -12.34
CA ALA A 819 2.37 -14.37 -13.73
C ALA A 819 2.75 -15.57 -14.62
N GLU A 820 3.84 -16.27 -14.31
CA GLU A 820 4.23 -17.52 -14.98
C GLU A 820 3.18 -18.61 -14.74
N THR A 821 2.82 -18.87 -13.48
CA THR A 821 1.76 -19.82 -13.15
C THR A 821 0.43 -19.46 -13.83
N ALA A 822 0.09 -18.17 -13.84
CA ALA A 822 -1.12 -17.71 -14.53
C ALA A 822 -1.06 -17.92 -16.06
N LEU A 823 0.11 -17.75 -16.68
CA LEU A 823 0.35 -18.03 -18.10
C LEU A 823 0.28 -19.53 -18.41
N GLU A 824 0.70 -20.40 -17.50
CA GLU A 824 0.54 -21.86 -17.64
C GLU A 824 -0.94 -22.24 -17.67
N HIS A 825 -1.75 -21.68 -16.76
CA HIS A 825 -3.20 -21.87 -16.80
C HIS A 825 -3.83 -21.28 -18.07
N ALA A 826 -3.35 -20.13 -18.55
CA ALA A 826 -3.80 -19.55 -19.82
C ALA A 826 -3.45 -20.45 -21.01
N ARG A 827 -2.24 -21.01 -21.06
CA ARG A 827 -1.79 -21.97 -22.09
C ARG A 827 -2.64 -23.23 -22.11
N SER A 828 -2.84 -23.84 -20.94
CA SER A 828 -3.67 -25.03 -20.76
C SER A 828 -5.10 -24.77 -21.25
N TYR A 829 -5.66 -23.62 -20.88
CA TYR A 829 -6.98 -23.21 -21.34
C TYR A 829 -7.04 -22.99 -22.86
N THR A 830 -6.07 -22.28 -23.45
CA THR A 830 -6.02 -22.06 -24.90
C THR A 830 -5.86 -23.38 -25.65
N ALA A 831 -5.08 -24.33 -25.15
CA ALA A 831 -4.93 -25.65 -25.76
C ALA A 831 -6.26 -26.43 -25.76
N ALA A 832 -7.05 -26.32 -24.69
CA ALA A 832 -8.35 -26.98 -24.57
C ALA A 832 -9.46 -26.30 -25.40
N HIS A 833 -9.44 -24.96 -25.51
CA HIS A 833 -10.57 -24.18 -26.03
C HIS A 833 -10.25 -23.33 -27.27
N GLY A 834 -9.00 -23.34 -27.74
CA GLY A 834 -8.56 -22.62 -28.95
C GLY A 834 -8.63 -21.09 -28.85
N SER A 835 -8.86 -20.52 -27.67
CA SER A 835 -8.91 -19.07 -27.41
C SER A 835 -8.79 -18.75 -25.92
N LEU A 836 -8.45 -17.49 -25.60
CA LEU A 836 -8.51 -16.92 -24.25
C LEU A 836 -9.84 -16.18 -23.99
N ALA A 837 -10.89 -16.56 -24.73
CA ALA A 837 -12.24 -16.01 -24.64
C ALA A 837 -13.03 -16.56 -23.42
N THR A 838 -12.56 -16.30 -22.21
CA THR A 838 -13.14 -16.81 -20.96
C THR A 838 -14.28 -15.93 -20.42
N PRO A 839 -15.33 -16.51 -19.79
CA PRO A 839 -16.24 -15.74 -18.93
C PRO A 839 -15.52 -15.25 -17.67
N TYR A 840 -16.00 -14.15 -17.07
CA TYR A 840 -15.38 -13.58 -15.87
C TYR A 840 -15.33 -14.55 -14.68
N CYS A 841 -16.27 -15.49 -14.57
CA CYS A 841 -16.29 -16.51 -13.53
C CYS A 841 -15.45 -17.76 -13.85
N ALA A 842 -14.73 -17.78 -14.98
CA ALA A 842 -13.93 -18.94 -15.38
C ALA A 842 -12.84 -19.25 -14.35
N VAL A 843 -12.86 -20.48 -13.86
CA VAL A 843 -11.80 -21.08 -13.07
C VAL A 843 -11.27 -22.25 -13.88
N HIS A 844 -9.96 -22.26 -14.15
CA HIS A 844 -9.28 -23.31 -14.89
C HIS A 844 -8.26 -23.97 -13.96
N ASP A 845 -8.39 -25.28 -13.72
CA ASP A 845 -7.55 -26.04 -12.79
C ASP A 845 -7.39 -25.37 -11.40
N GLY A 846 -8.49 -24.83 -10.86
CA GLY A 846 -8.52 -24.13 -9.56
C GLY A 846 -7.97 -22.69 -9.59
N PHE A 847 -7.43 -22.23 -10.70
CA PHE A 847 -6.96 -20.85 -10.88
C PHE A 847 -8.07 -19.93 -11.42
N PRO A 848 -8.32 -18.75 -10.83
CA PRO A 848 -9.31 -17.80 -11.30
C PRO A 848 -8.84 -17.07 -12.57
N LEU A 849 -8.86 -17.79 -13.70
CA LEU A 849 -8.36 -17.32 -15.00
C LEU A 849 -9.19 -16.15 -15.56
N GLY A 850 -10.52 -16.19 -15.41
CA GLY A 850 -11.42 -15.14 -15.87
C GLY A 850 -11.16 -13.76 -15.24
N PRO A 851 -11.15 -13.65 -13.90
CA PRO A 851 -10.83 -12.39 -13.23
C PRO A 851 -9.40 -11.91 -13.50
N TRP A 852 -8.46 -12.85 -13.64
CA TRP A 852 -7.06 -12.53 -13.93
C TRP A 852 -6.89 -11.94 -15.34
N LEU A 853 -7.46 -12.55 -16.38
CA LEU A 853 -7.43 -12.04 -17.76
C LEU A 853 -8.15 -10.68 -17.87
N ALA A 854 -9.28 -10.50 -17.16
CA ALA A 854 -9.98 -9.20 -17.11
C ALA A 854 -9.09 -8.09 -16.54
N ARG A 855 -8.31 -8.40 -15.50
CA ARG A 855 -7.33 -7.46 -14.94
C ARG A 855 -6.19 -7.16 -15.92
N GLN A 856 -5.68 -8.16 -16.65
CA GLN A 856 -4.63 -7.92 -17.65
C GLN A 856 -5.11 -7.05 -18.80
N ARG A 857 -6.34 -7.22 -19.28
CA ARG A 857 -6.95 -6.36 -20.31
C ARG A 857 -7.04 -4.90 -19.83
N LEU A 858 -7.49 -4.69 -18.59
CA LEU A 858 -7.55 -3.35 -17.99
C LEU A 858 -6.16 -2.72 -17.85
N LEU A 859 -5.15 -3.51 -17.48
CA LEU A 859 -3.78 -3.03 -17.40
C LEU A 859 -3.24 -2.65 -18.78
N ALA A 860 -3.45 -3.48 -19.79
CA ALA A 860 -3.04 -3.21 -21.17
C ALA A 860 -3.64 -1.91 -21.73
N GLN A 861 -4.85 -1.52 -21.31
CA GLN A 861 -5.48 -0.26 -21.70
C GLN A 861 -4.88 0.98 -21.02
N ASN A 862 -4.22 0.82 -19.87
CA ASN A 862 -3.78 1.93 -19.01
C ASN A 862 -2.24 2.09 -18.91
N THR A 863 -1.46 1.26 -19.61
CA THR A 863 0.00 1.23 -19.44
C THR A 863 0.75 1.82 -20.63
N ASN A 864 1.64 2.77 -20.35
CA ASN A 864 2.55 3.39 -21.34
C ASN A 864 3.83 2.56 -21.60
N THR A 865 3.94 1.36 -21.02
CA THR A 865 5.16 0.52 -21.07
C THR A 865 4.79 -0.93 -21.41
N PRO A 866 5.47 -1.59 -22.37
CA PRO A 866 5.19 -2.98 -22.72
C PRO A 866 5.46 -3.96 -21.57
N TYR A 867 4.57 -4.93 -21.36
CA TYR A 867 4.77 -6.04 -20.41
C TYR A 867 5.07 -7.33 -21.18
N ALA A 868 6.10 -8.07 -20.78
CA ALA A 868 6.39 -9.39 -21.35
C ALA A 868 5.18 -10.34 -21.23
N LEU A 869 4.42 -10.19 -20.16
CA LEU A 869 3.16 -10.88 -19.94
C LEU A 869 2.13 -10.65 -21.05
N HIS A 870 1.96 -9.41 -21.49
CA HIS A 870 0.99 -9.08 -22.54
C HIS A 870 1.43 -9.63 -23.89
N HIS A 871 2.74 -9.62 -24.19
CA HIS A 871 3.28 -10.24 -25.40
C HIS A 871 3.04 -11.75 -25.39
N ALA A 872 3.32 -12.42 -24.27
CA ALA A 872 3.05 -13.84 -24.11
C ALA A 872 1.56 -14.18 -24.31
N LEU A 873 0.65 -13.36 -23.77
CA LEU A 873 -0.79 -13.52 -23.99
C LEU A 873 -1.18 -13.31 -25.46
N THR A 874 -0.58 -12.33 -26.15
CA THR A 874 -0.79 -12.09 -27.59
C THR A 874 -0.31 -13.26 -28.45
N THR A 875 0.79 -13.92 -28.07
CA THR A 875 1.26 -15.13 -28.76
C THR A 875 0.30 -16.29 -28.58
N LEU A 876 -0.35 -16.41 -27.41
CA LEU A 876 -1.33 -17.48 -27.16
C LEU A 876 -2.64 -17.23 -27.88
N ASP A 877 -3.12 -16.00 -27.89
CA ASP A 877 -4.32 -15.59 -28.59
C ASP A 877 -4.13 -14.14 -29.06
N PRO A 878 -3.96 -13.88 -30.36
CA PRO A 878 -3.80 -12.53 -30.90
C PRO A 878 -4.94 -11.58 -30.53
N TRP A 879 -6.10 -12.15 -30.19
CA TRP A 879 -7.31 -11.41 -29.83
C TRP A 879 -7.66 -11.53 -28.34
N TRP A 880 -6.71 -11.89 -27.48
CA TRP A 880 -6.92 -11.92 -26.03
C TRP A 880 -7.39 -10.57 -25.46
N ASN A 881 -7.03 -9.45 -26.09
CA ASN A 881 -7.46 -8.09 -25.79
C ASN A 881 -7.89 -7.37 -27.10
N PRO A 882 -9.08 -7.66 -27.63
CA PRO A 882 -9.50 -7.16 -28.93
C PRO A 882 -9.91 -5.67 -28.86
N PRO A 883 -9.83 -4.92 -29.98
CA PRO A 883 -10.24 -3.52 -30.04
C PRO A 883 -11.77 -3.32 -30.06
N TRP A 884 -12.54 -4.40 -30.20
CA TRP A 884 -14.01 -4.41 -30.13
C TRP A 884 -14.51 -4.94 -28.79
N PRO A 885 -15.81 -4.79 -28.47
CA PRO A 885 -16.35 -5.26 -27.20
C PRO A 885 -16.08 -6.75 -26.95
N TYR A 886 -15.48 -7.08 -25.80
CA TYR A 886 -15.03 -8.45 -25.50
C TYR A 886 -16.14 -9.50 -25.53
N HIS A 887 -17.38 -9.10 -25.22
CA HIS A 887 -18.53 -9.99 -25.34
C HIS A 887 -18.78 -10.46 -26.77
N TRP A 888 -18.61 -9.57 -27.76
CA TRP A 888 -18.72 -9.92 -29.17
C TRP A 888 -17.69 -10.99 -29.52
N HIS A 889 -16.46 -10.81 -29.03
CA HIS A 889 -15.37 -11.73 -29.30
C HIS A 889 -15.64 -13.13 -28.76
N ARG A 890 -16.25 -13.21 -27.58
CA ARG A 890 -16.62 -14.48 -26.97
C ARG A 890 -17.80 -15.15 -27.67
N THR A 891 -18.82 -14.39 -28.09
CA THR A 891 -19.93 -14.93 -28.89
C THR A 891 -19.44 -15.45 -30.25
N TYR A 892 -18.44 -14.79 -30.85
CA TYR A 892 -17.77 -15.29 -32.06
C TYR A 892 -17.09 -16.64 -31.82
N HIS A 893 -16.32 -16.81 -30.73
CA HIS A 893 -15.67 -18.10 -30.44
C HIS A 893 -16.67 -19.22 -30.14
N GLN A 894 -17.81 -18.90 -29.51
CA GLN A 894 -18.92 -19.85 -29.36
C GLN A 894 -19.51 -20.24 -30.73
N ALA A 895 -19.74 -19.28 -31.63
CA ALA A 895 -20.21 -19.55 -32.99
C ALA A 895 -19.21 -20.41 -33.79
N ARG A 896 -17.91 -20.11 -33.66
CA ARG A 896 -16.82 -20.87 -34.29
C ARG A 896 -16.75 -22.31 -33.81
N GLU A 897 -16.92 -22.54 -32.51
CA GLU A 897 -16.93 -23.89 -31.94
C GLU A 897 -18.10 -24.72 -32.48
N HIS A 898 -19.31 -24.14 -32.54
CA HIS A 898 -20.47 -24.79 -33.15
C HIS A 898 -20.28 -25.09 -34.64
N HIS A 899 -19.71 -24.13 -35.39
CA HIS A 899 -19.39 -24.29 -36.81
C HIS A 899 -18.35 -25.40 -37.04
N HIS A 900 -17.25 -25.40 -36.29
CA HIS A 900 -16.19 -26.41 -36.41
C HIS A 900 -16.64 -27.82 -35.97
N THR A 901 -17.50 -27.92 -34.95
CA THR A 901 -18.00 -29.22 -34.45
C THR A 901 -19.19 -29.76 -35.26
N GLY A 902 -19.70 -28.99 -36.24
CA GLY A 902 -20.89 -29.36 -37.02
C GLY A 902 -22.17 -29.44 -36.19
N GLN A 903 -22.18 -28.86 -34.99
CA GLN A 903 -23.34 -28.88 -34.10
C GLN A 903 -24.42 -27.90 -34.59
N PRO A 904 -25.71 -28.19 -34.31
CA PRO A 904 -26.79 -27.27 -34.67
C PRO A 904 -26.56 -25.89 -34.01
N THR A 905 -26.50 -24.83 -34.82
CA THR A 905 -26.30 -23.46 -34.32
C THR A 905 -27.51 -23.03 -33.46
N PRO A 906 -27.32 -22.73 -32.17
CA PRO A 906 -28.40 -22.27 -31.29
C PRO A 906 -29.11 -21.01 -31.83
N PRO A 907 -30.41 -20.82 -31.56
CA PRO A 907 -31.15 -19.64 -32.02
C PRO A 907 -30.52 -18.30 -31.63
N ALA A 908 -29.86 -18.24 -30.47
CA ALA A 908 -29.14 -17.05 -30.01
C ALA A 908 -27.90 -16.73 -30.87
N LEU A 909 -27.19 -17.76 -31.36
CA LEU A 909 -26.04 -17.59 -32.24
C LEU A 909 -26.48 -17.28 -33.68
N GLN A 910 -27.62 -17.80 -34.14
CA GLN A 910 -28.25 -17.40 -35.40
C GLN A 910 -28.66 -15.93 -35.38
N GLN A 911 -29.38 -15.50 -34.34
CA GLN A 911 -29.76 -14.10 -34.15
C GLN A 911 -28.53 -13.18 -34.08
N TRP A 912 -27.47 -13.61 -33.40
CA TRP A 912 -26.21 -12.87 -33.36
C TRP A 912 -25.57 -12.75 -34.74
N ALA A 913 -25.56 -13.83 -35.54
CA ALA A 913 -25.03 -13.83 -36.90
C ALA A 913 -25.83 -12.87 -37.81
N ASP A 914 -27.17 -12.87 -37.74
CA ASP A 914 -28.02 -11.95 -38.51
C ASP A 914 -27.78 -10.48 -38.15
N ILE A 915 -27.56 -10.20 -36.87
CA ILE A 915 -27.15 -8.86 -36.41
C ILE A 915 -25.80 -8.46 -37.00
N GLN A 916 -24.87 -9.39 -37.21
CA GLN A 916 -23.58 -9.08 -37.85
C GLN A 916 -23.75 -8.80 -39.34
N ARG A 917 -24.59 -9.57 -40.05
CA ARG A 917 -24.88 -9.35 -41.47
C ARG A 917 -25.51 -7.97 -41.74
N THR A 918 -26.44 -7.55 -40.87
CA THR A 918 -27.11 -6.24 -40.98
C THR A 918 -26.23 -5.06 -40.57
N ARG A 919 -25.19 -5.29 -39.78
CA ARG A 919 -24.29 -4.25 -39.28
C ARG A 919 -22.90 -4.35 -39.89
N TRP A 920 -22.77 -5.02 -41.04
CA TRP A 920 -21.48 -5.33 -41.63
C TRP A 920 -20.61 -4.08 -41.81
N ASP A 921 -21.20 -2.97 -42.28
CA ASP A 921 -20.48 -1.72 -42.56
C ASP A 921 -19.89 -1.01 -41.32
N ILE A 922 -20.37 -1.33 -40.12
CA ILE A 922 -19.88 -0.73 -38.86
C ILE A 922 -18.96 -1.66 -38.07
N LEU A 923 -18.69 -2.86 -38.58
CA LEU A 923 -17.76 -3.80 -37.97
C LEU A 923 -16.31 -3.44 -38.31
N HIS A 924 -15.42 -3.74 -37.37
CA HIS A 924 -13.98 -3.58 -37.57
C HIS A 924 -13.51 -4.51 -38.72
N PRO A 925 -12.55 -4.11 -39.58
CA PRO A 925 -12.13 -4.93 -40.73
C PRO A 925 -11.72 -6.37 -40.37
N GLN A 926 -11.05 -6.56 -39.23
CA GLN A 926 -10.70 -7.88 -38.72
C GLN A 926 -11.90 -8.68 -38.20
N GLN A 927 -12.99 -8.04 -37.78
CA GLN A 927 -14.25 -8.73 -37.49
C GLN A 927 -14.89 -9.29 -38.78
N HIS A 928 -14.77 -8.59 -39.93
CA HIS A 928 -15.19 -9.16 -41.22
C HIS A 928 -14.44 -10.45 -41.51
N HIS A 929 -13.12 -10.42 -41.39
CA HIS A 929 -12.28 -11.60 -41.62
C HIS A 929 -12.68 -12.75 -40.68
N LEU A 930 -12.80 -12.49 -39.38
CA LEU A 930 -13.24 -13.51 -38.41
C LEU A 930 -14.62 -14.07 -38.76
N LEU A 931 -15.61 -13.25 -39.12
CA LEU A 931 -16.94 -13.73 -39.50
C LEU A 931 -16.92 -14.57 -40.78
N THR A 932 -16.12 -14.18 -41.78
CA THR A 932 -15.98 -14.98 -43.00
C THR A 932 -15.34 -16.34 -42.76
N THR A 933 -14.49 -16.52 -41.72
CA THR A 933 -13.91 -17.83 -41.39
C THR A 933 -14.92 -18.85 -40.86
N ILE A 934 -16.13 -18.41 -40.50
CA ILE A 934 -17.23 -19.25 -40.02
C ILE A 934 -18.47 -19.15 -40.93
N ASP A 935 -18.25 -18.85 -42.22
CA ASP A 935 -19.26 -18.72 -43.29
C ASP A 935 -20.35 -17.68 -43.03
N ILE A 936 -20.04 -16.60 -42.28
CA ILE A 936 -20.92 -15.45 -42.14
C ILE A 936 -20.47 -14.36 -43.11
N HIS A 937 -21.26 -14.15 -44.16
CA HIS A 937 -21.06 -13.13 -45.19
C HIS A 937 -22.06 -11.99 -45.07
N PRO A 938 -21.74 -10.78 -45.57
CA PRO A 938 -22.71 -9.69 -45.67
C PRO A 938 -23.91 -10.12 -46.52
N ASN A 939 -25.08 -9.55 -46.23
CA ASN A 939 -26.20 -9.69 -47.15
C ASN A 939 -25.87 -8.95 -48.46
N PRO A 940 -26.19 -9.51 -49.63
CA PRO A 940 -25.92 -8.89 -50.92
C PRO A 940 -26.66 -7.55 -51.13
#